data_AF-A0AA36JQU7-F1
#
_entry.id   AF-A0AA36JQU7-F1
#
_cell.length_a   1.000
_cell.length_b   1.000
_cell.length_c   1.000
_cell.angle_alpha   90.00
_cell.angle_beta   90.00
_cell.angle_gamma   90.00
#
_symmetry.space_group_name_H-M   'P 1'
#
loop_
_entity.id
_entity.type
_entity.pdbx_description
1 polymer ?
#
loop_
_entity_poly.entity_id
_entity_poly.type
_entity_poly.pdbx_seq_one_letter_code
_entity_poly.pdbx_strand_id
1 'polypeptide(L)'
;QDSGAEAGGSHAPGSVVGGCWQDWLAKSREEVEGFSKAQVSLLVAAVLIDGGLEDDEFIQQTVATLQQQGVTGKALLRLTLEKLMAAGVPRGPAQLLAEKIQLLKEPQVELPRFSATDLLDFEDRFLNSRINSKDRPFLEREAVVESVVKQLEQIQRYGTKPTVVTLWSPPGTGKTSLIRHLARKDPSFAESRRCGRLLVLDAAEISKLAWREEPTWMASAIVVWHLLQLLHGYSIEVSPGRVVSFQRMEFMAVLEAVKRASAPNEGRNSFEVWLRSFCQHREDVFEQWLLVTAAAFNATPDCACLIFLDQAELLVKEQVEGRSQNGGQRSAFTDIFSMFPQKMGMFSAGTVNILIDRPSEEYSLLKVQAVPALAPLSLQAARKAMIEWGGTQYKKEFDKIHLFSAGVPLLLEEAFKNELAATAQTAITLMLDKLKNWYADAAPYFNQPEVALALVLCSAVRWPAEGFQLVPGTSVRWSDIFRAGAAFPNNKSVLVPRLWWCEDTNMKDAIRNDLKELNIDLEGLLPDSLQLLNSPQRGATERGEKWEELVANSLAARFRLHCIARTLSAEVTWVPFLEIYPTEDPHLRAVLEPFEVCWSDGVEYPSGQGNEATVMSDVGKAIKSNRNFATAHHDLLIPVRCKATGKPEFIAAKCRYGEKKDAGGLKLQDKAKKDNFEDMQNVLLQICSESEGWQSFTNKTWARRQEEKKYSLMSCETIIGQLDVLKLL
;
A
#
# COMPACT_ATOMS: atom_id res chain seq x y z
N GLN A 1 99.23 -6.48 -41.33
CA GLN A 1 98.84 -6.71 -42.72
C GLN A 1 97.33 -6.84 -42.68
N ASP A 2 96.64 -5.70 -42.56
CA ASP A 2 96.07 -4.92 -43.67
C ASP A 2 94.99 -5.75 -44.37
N SER A 3 93.74 -5.36 -44.55
CA SER A 3 92.99 -4.09 -44.69
C SER A 3 91.50 -4.50 -44.57
N GLY A 4 90.45 -3.69 -44.36
CA GLY A 4 90.15 -2.31 -44.69
C GLY A 4 88.79 -2.26 -45.41
N ALA A 5 87.79 -1.61 -44.78
CA ALA A 5 86.57 -0.99 -45.32
C ALA A 5 85.38 -1.86 -45.82
N GLU A 6 84.27 -1.81 -45.07
CA GLU A 6 82.92 -1.77 -45.64
C GLU A 6 82.20 -0.48 -45.21
N ALA A 7 81.56 0.14 -46.20
CA ALA A 7 80.98 1.47 -46.17
C ALA A 7 79.58 1.50 -45.52
N GLY A 8 79.26 2.63 -44.90
CA GLY A 8 78.03 2.86 -44.14
C GLY A 8 76.75 2.94 -44.99
N GLY A 9 75.68 2.39 -44.42
CA GLY A 9 74.29 2.67 -44.77
C GLY A 9 73.63 3.54 -43.69
N SER A 10 73.00 4.62 -44.14
CA SER A 10 72.34 5.67 -43.38
C SER A 10 71.11 5.21 -42.57
N HIS A 11 70.97 5.77 -41.35
CA HIS A 11 69.78 5.71 -40.52
C HIS A 11 68.51 6.27 -41.21
N ALA A 12 67.38 5.57 -41.05
CA ALA A 12 66.03 6.11 -41.23
C ALA A 12 65.29 6.14 -39.87
N PRO A 13 64.74 7.28 -39.42
CA PRO A 13 63.78 7.37 -38.31
C PRO A 13 62.35 7.43 -38.89
N GLY A 14 61.26 6.95 -38.30
CA GLY A 14 60.95 6.27 -37.04
C GLY A 14 59.42 6.03 -37.06
N SER A 15 58.94 4.90 -36.53
CA SER A 15 57.50 4.61 -36.46
C SER A 15 56.84 5.48 -35.38
N VAL A 16 55.66 6.02 -35.69
CA VAL A 16 54.85 6.77 -34.72
C VAL A 16 54.13 5.76 -33.82
N VAL A 17 54.63 5.58 -32.59
CA VAL A 17 53.90 4.88 -31.53
C VAL A 17 52.83 5.85 -31.01
N GLY A 18 51.58 5.67 -31.45
CA GLY A 18 50.45 6.56 -31.14
C GLY A 18 49.77 6.24 -29.80
N GLY A 19 49.52 7.27 -28.97
CA GLY A 19 48.62 7.19 -27.81
C GLY A 19 47.15 7.25 -28.23
N CYS A 20 46.24 6.75 -27.38
CA CYS A 20 44.80 6.66 -27.67
C CYS A 20 44.14 8.05 -27.64
N TRP A 21 43.23 8.37 -28.58
CA TRP A 21 42.45 9.62 -28.59
C TRP A 21 41.77 9.90 -27.24
N GLN A 22 41.35 8.86 -26.51
CA GLN A 22 40.73 9.01 -25.19
C GLN A 22 41.69 9.57 -24.13
N ASP A 23 43.00 9.26 -24.19
CA ASP A 23 44.00 9.83 -23.28
C ASP A 23 44.14 11.34 -23.46
N TRP A 24 43.77 11.84 -24.65
CA TRP A 24 43.84 13.26 -25.00
C TRP A 24 42.58 14.04 -24.63
N LEU A 25 41.40 13.42 -24.63
CA LEU A 25 40.15 14.04 -24.12
C LEU A 25 40.21 14.31 -22.61
N ALA A 26 41.01 13.53 -21.87
CA ALA A 26 41.25 13.74 -20.45
C ALA A 26 42.10 14.99 -20.15
N LYS A 27 42.77 15.57 -21.15
CA LYS A 27 43.62 16.76 -20.98
C LYS A 27 42.78 18.02 -20.85
N SER A 28 43.13 18.88 -19.89
CA SER A 28 42.45 20.16 -19.75
C SER A 28 42.73 21.05 -20.97
N ARG A 29 41.84 21.99 -21.25
CA ARG A 29 42.05 22.96 -22.34
C ARG A 29 43.38 23.70 -22.21
N GLU A 30 43.80 24.02 -20.98
CA GLU A 30 45.07 24.71 -20.69
C GLU A 30 46.29 23.82 -21.00
N GLU A 31 46.19 22.52 -20.70
CA GLU A 31 47.23 21.55 -21.09
C GLU A 31 47.35 21.46 -22.61
N VAL A 32 46.23 21.37 -23.33
CA VAL A 32 46.22 21.30 -24.80
C VAL A 32 46.73 22.61 -25.41
N GLU A 33 46.41 23.78 -24.85
CA GLU A 33 46.95 25.07 -25.29
C GLU A 33 48.50 25.12 -25.19
N GLY A 34 49.07 24.41 -24.21
CA GLY A 34 50.51 24.29 -23.96
C GLY A 34 51.26 23.28 -24.84
N PHE A 35 50.58 22.56 -25.75
CA PHE A 35 51.22 21.52 -26.56
C PHE A 35 52.25 22.06 -27.55
N SER A 36 53.41 21.40 -27.56
CA SER A 36 54.43 21.55 -28.58
C SER A 36 53.95 21.03 -29.94
N LYS A 37 54.61 21.44 -31.03
CA LYS A 37 54.27 21.00 -32.40
C LYS A 37 54.33 19.46 -32.56
N ALA A 38 55.26 18.81 -31.85
CA ALA A 38 55.38 17.36 -31.84
C ALA A 38 54.17 16.69 -31.18
N GLN A 39 53.70 17.23 -30.05
CA GLN A 39 52.50 16.74 -29.36
C GLN A 39 51.23 16.97 -30.17
N VAL A 40 51.10 18.10 -30.86
CA VAL A 40 49.99 18.35 -31.79
C VAL A 40 49.98 17.32 -32.93
N SER A 41 51.15 16.92 -33.42
CA SER A 41 51.25 15.92 -34.49
C SER A 41 50.76 14.54 -34.04
N LEU A 42 51.13 14.15 -32.82
CA LEU A 42 50.65 12.90 -32.19
C LEU A 42 49.14 12.94 -31.94
N LEU A 43 48.62 14.07 -31.46
CA LEU A 43 47.20 14.29 -31.25
C LEU A 43 46.39 14.19 -32.55
N VAL A 44 46.85 14.84 -33.61
CA VAL A 44 46.20 14.82 -34.94
C VAL A 44 46.19 13.41 -35.51
N ALA A 45 47.30 12.68 -35.41
CA ALA A 45 47.34 11.29 -35.85
C ALA A 45 46.36 10.41 -35.06
N ALA A 46 46.34 10.54 -33.73
CA ALA A 46 45.40 9.81 -32.87
C ALA A 46 43.93 10.14 -33.18
N VAL A 47 43.61 11.40 -33.46
CA VAL A 47 42.26 11.83 -33.88
C VAL A 47 41.83 11.14 -35.17
N LEU A 48 42.70 11.16 -36.19
CA LEU A 48 42.37 10.62 -37.50
C LEU A 48 42.20 9.10 -37.45
N ILE A 49 43.05 8.40 -36.69
CA ILE A 49 42.94 6.96 -36.45
C ILE A 49 41.64 6.63 -35.69
N ASP A 50 41.30 7.36 -34.63
CA ASP A 50 40.04 7.18 -33.88
C ASP A 50 38.79 7.43 -34.75
N GLY A 51 38.89 8.31 -35.75
CA GLY A 51 37.83 8.56 -36.72
C GLY A 51 37.67 7.51 -37.81
N GLY A 52 38.40 6.39 -37.75
CA GLY A 52 38.34 5.32 -38.73
C GLY A 52 39.06 5.62 -40.05
N LEU A 53 39.98 6.59 -40.07
CA LEU A 53 40.87 6.80 -41.21
C LEU A 53 42.02 5.78 -41.12
N GLU A 54 42.01 4.76 -41.97
CA GLU A 54 43.05 3.70 -42.00
C GLU A 54 44.17 3.98 -43.01
N ASP A 55 44.06 5.04 -43.80
CA ASP A 55 45.03 5.39 -44.83
C ASP A 55 46.18 6.23 -44.23
N ASP A 56 47.31 5.56 -44.02
CA ASP A 56 48.56 6.15 -43.50
C ASP A 56 49.05 7.33 -44.35
N GLU A 57 48.81 7.32 -45.67
CA GLU A 57 49.24 8.42 -46.55
C GLU A 57 48.46 9.70 -46.24
N PHE A 58 47.14 9.60 -46.03
CA PHE A 58 46.30 10.75 -45.66
C PHE A 58 46.59 11.27 -44.26
N ILE A 59 46.90 10.38 -43.30
CA ILE A 59 47.29 10.77 -41.94
C ILE A 59 48.62 11.54 -41.98
N GLN A 60 49.63 10.97 -42.64
CA GLN A 60 50.95 11.60 -42.75
C GLN A 60 50.89 12.92 -43.53
N GLN A 61 50.11 12.99 -44.60
CA GLN A 61 49.89 14.23 -45.35
C GLN A 61 49.22 15.31 -44.49
N THR A 62 48.21 14.95 -43.69
CA THR A 62 47.51 15.88 -42.82
C THR A 62 48.41 16.38 -41.68
N VAL A 63 49.18 15.48 -41.06
CA VAL A 63 50.16 15.82 -40.02
C VAL A 63 51.26 16.72 -40.60
N ALA A 64 51.83 16.37 -41.76
CA ALA A 64 52.86 17.17 -42.43
C ALA A 64 52.36 18.57 -42.80
N THR A 65 51.11 18.68 -43.28
CA THR A 65 50.48 19.95 -43.62
C THR A 65 50.37 20.86 -42.38
N LEU A 66 49.90 20.33 -41.26
CA LEU A 66 49.78 21.10 -40.02
C LEU A 66 51.14 21.43 -39.37
N GLN A 67 52.14 20.56 -39.54
CA GLN A 67 53.52 20.82 -39.13
C GLN A 67 54.15 21.98 -39.93
N GLN A 68 53.97 21.99 -41.26
CA GLN A 68 54.46 23.08 -42.13
C GLN A 68 53.80 24.42 -41.78
N GLN A 69 52.52 24.41 -41.42
CA GLN A 69 51.79 25.59 -40.94
C GLN A 69 52.19 26.00 -39.51
N GLY A 70 53.06 25.22 -38.84
CA GLY A 70 53.57 25.54 -37.52
C GLY A 70 52.51 25.53 -36.42
N VAL A 71 51.46 24.74 -36.57
CA VAL A 71 50.31 24.72 -35.65
C VAL A 71 50.76 24.26 -34.25
N THR A 72 50.60 25.15 -33.27
CA THR A 72 50.77 24.85 -31.84
C THR A 72 49.44 24.45 -31.21
N GLY A 73 49.44 23.92 -29.99
CA GLY A 73 48.21 23.53 -29.29
C GLY A 73 47.17 24.66 -29.20
N LYS A 74 47.60 25.88 -28.88
CA LYS A 74 46.75 27.08 -28.91
C LYS A 74 46.20 27.42 -30.30
N ALA A 75 46.96 27.18 -31.36
CA ALA A 75 46.51 27.40 -32.73
C ALA A 75 45.53 26.31 -33.18
N LEU A 76 45.77 25.05 -32.78
CA LEU A 76 44.92 23.89 -33.05
C LEU A 76 43.48 24.13 -32.57
N LEU A 77 43.31 24.61 -31.34
CA LEU A 77 42.00 24.93 -30.77
C LEU A 77 41.27 26.11 -31.46
N ARG A 78 41.92 26.82 -32.37
CA ARG A 78 41.31 27.90 -33.17
C ARG A 78 41.04 27.51 -34.61
N LEU A 79 41.40 26.29 -34.99
CA LEU A 79 41.08 25.73 -36.30
C LEU A 79 39.58 25.43 -36.37
N THR A 80 39.04 25.74 -37.55
CA THR A 80 37.69 25.42 -37.99
C THR A 80 37.82 24.58 -39.25
N LEU A 81 36.75 23.91 -39.66
CA LEU A 81 36.71 23.17 -40.93
C LEU A 81 37.22 24.02 -42.11
N GLU A 82 36.74 25.26 -42.20
CA GLU A 82 37.14 26.21 -43.24
C GLU A 82 38.64 26.52 -43.22
N LYS A 83 39.23 26.70 -42.03
CA LYS A 83 40.67 26.98 -41.88
C LYS A 83 41.54 25.75 -42.18
N LEU A 84 41.07 24.56 -41.84
CA LEU A 84 41.76 23.30 -42.16
C LEU A 84 41.78 23.08 -43.67
N MET A 85 40.66 23.28 -44.34
CA MET A 85 40.57 23.18 -45.80
C MET A 85 41.42 24.26 -46.50
N ALA A 86 41.41 25.50 -45.99
CA ALA A 86 42.26 26.58 -46.50
C ALA A 86 43.77 26.31 -46.30
N ALA A 87 44.13 25.51 -45.29
CA ALA A 87 45.50 25.06 -45.05
C ALA A 87 45.94 23.88 -45.94
N GLY A 88 45.06 23.38 -46.82
CA GLY A 88 45.35 22.26 -47.72
C GLY A 88 45.02 20.88 -47.16
N VAL A 89 44.34 20.79 -46.01
CA VAL A 89 43.88 19.50 -45.45
C VAL A 89 42.68 18.98 -46.25
N PRO A 90 42.69 17.72 -46.73
CA PRO A 90 41.56 17.14 -47.46
C PRO A 90 40.25 17.16 -46.63
N ARG A 91 39.11 17.27 -47.31
CA ARG A 91 37.80 17.51 -46.68
C ARG A 91 37.42 16.48 -45.60
N GLY A 92 37.71 15.19 -45.81
CA GLY A 92 37.42 14.12 -44.83
C GLY A 92 38.18 14.31 -43.51
N PRO A 93 39.53 14.29 -43.53
CA PRO A 93 40.36 14.61 -42.37
C PRO A 93 40.03 15.97 -41.72
N ALA A 94 39.74 16.99 -42.53
CA ALA A 94 39.39 18.33 -42.03
C ALA A 94 38.06 18.35 -41.26
N GLN A 95 37.04 17.60 -41.71
CA GLN A 95 35.77 17.47 -41.01
C GLN A 95 35.94 16.76 -39.67
N LEU A 96 36.65 15.63 -39.68
CA LEU A 96 36.89 14.84 -38.48
C LEU A 96 37.71 15.63 -37.43
N LEU A 97 38.77 16.30 -37.86
CA LEU A 97 39.57 17.17 -36.99
C LEU A 97 38.75 18.33 -36.43
N ALA A 98 37.93 18.99 -37.24
CA ALA A 98 37.11 20.10 -36.78
C ALA A 98 36.08 19.68 -35.71
N GLU A 99 35.44 18.53 -35.90
CA GLU A 99 34.49 17.94 -34.96
C GLU A 99 35.16 17.61 -33.62
N LYS A 100 36.32 16.93 -33.66
CA LYS A 100 37.04 16.50 -32.47
C LYS A 100 37.73 17.66 -31.73
N ILE A 101 38.19 18.68 -32.46
CA ILE A 101 38.70 19.95 -31.89
C ILE A 101 37.58 20.72 -31.19
N GLN A 102 36.33 20.61 -31.66
CA GLN A 102 35.19 21.23 -31.00
C GLN A 102 34.91 20.57 -29.63
N LEU A 103 35.03 19.24 -29.53
CA LEU A 103 34.93 18.52 -28.25
C LEU A 103 36.01 18.93 -27.24
N LEU A 104 37.22 19.23 -27.70
CA LEU A 104 38.30 19.77 -26.84
C LEU A 104 38.06 21.22 -26.36
N LYS A 105 37.14 21.94 -26.99
CA LYS A 105 36.77 23.32 -26.61
C LYS A 105 35.59 23.38 -25.66
N GLU A 106 34.82 22.30 -25.54
CA GLU A 106 33.76 22.20 -24.55
C GLU A 106 34.40 22.19 -23.15
N PRO A 107 33.90 22.99 -22.20
CA PRO A 107 34.44 22.99 -20.84
C PRO A 107 34.36 21.56 -20.28
N GLN A 108 35.47 21.03 -19.78
CA GLN A 108 35.44 19.84 -18.95
C GLN A 108 34.50 20.14 -17.78
N VAL A 109 33.33 19.49 -17.79
CA VAL A 109 32.36 19.58 -16.71
C VAL A 109 33.08 19.13 -15.45
N GLU A 110 33.25 20.03 -14.48
CA GLU A 110 33.66 19.65 -13.12
C GLU A 110 32.79 18.47 -12.70
N LEU A 111 33.39 17.31 -12.43
CA LEU A 111 32.69 16.12 -11.93
C LEU A 111 32.10 16.49 -10.56
N PRO A 112 30.79 16.69 -10.41
CA PRO A 112 30.29 17.15 -9.13
C PRO A 112 30.18 15.93 -8.22
N ARG A 113 30.82 16.02 -7.06
CA ARG A 113 30.49 15.16 -5.92
C ARG A 113 29.23 15.74 -5.29
N PHE A 114 28.08 15.20 -5.61
CA PHE A 114 26.81 15.74 -5.13
C PHE A 114 26.52 15.27 -3.70
N SER A 115 25.87 16.12 -2.92
CA SER A 115 24.88 15.66 -1.95
C SER A 115 23.51 15.68 -2.63
N ALA A 116 22.57 14.76 -2.33
CA ALA A 116 21.23 14.83 -2.94
C ALA A 116 20.47 16.14 -2.63
N THR A 117 20.91 16.93 -1.64
CA THR A 117 20.45 18.30 -1.41
C THR A 117 20.85 19.30 -2.49
N ASP A 118 21.80 18.95 -3.37
CA ASP A 118 22.26 19.78 -4.49
C ASP A 118 21.48 19.55 -5.80
N LEU A 119 20.63 18.51 -5.84
CA LEU A 119 19.78 18.17 -6.98
C LEU A 119 18.36 18.71 -6.74
N LEU A 120 18.08 19.92 -7.25
CA LEU A 120 16.77 20.57 -7.08
C LEU A 120 15.58 19.74 -7.60
N ASP A 121 15.81 18.85 -8.56
CA ASP A 121 14.81 17.96 -9.18
C ASP A 121 14.94 16.49 -8.72
N PHE A 122 15.65 16.23 -7.61
CA PHE A 122 15.88 14.88 -7.10
C PHE A 122 14.57 14.10 -6.92
N GLU A 123 13.59 14.70 -6.23
CA GLU A 123 12.27 14.08 -6.03
C GLU A 123 11.55 13.76 -7.35
N ASP A 124 11.73 14.59 -8.39
CA ASP A 124 11.16 14.32 -9.70
C ASP A 124 11.85 13.14 -10.41
N ARG A 125 13.17 13.00 -10.23
CA ARG A 125 13.96 11.92 -10.83
C ARG A 125 13.71 10.54 -10.21
N PHE A 126 13.47 10.48 -8.90
CA PHE A 126 13.35 9.20 -8.19
C PHE A 126 11.90 8.85 -7.78
N LEU A 127 11.01 9.84 -7.60
CA LEU A 127 9.68 9.63 -7.02
C LEU A 127 8.53 10.10 -7.93
N ASN A 128 8.46 11.39 -8.28
CA ASN A 128 7.28 11.96 -8.94
C ASN A 128 7.11 11.53 -10.39
N SER A 129 8.18 11.12 -11.07
CA SER A 129 8.12 10.51 -12.41
C SER A 129 7.71 9.05 -12.40
N ARG A 130 7.74 8.38 -11.24
CA ARG A 130 7.60 6.92 -11.14
C ARG A 130 6.30 6.46 -10.52
N ILE A 131 5.76 7.24 -9.60
CA ILE A 131 4.46 6.98 -8.97
C ILE A 131 3.68 8.28 -8.87
N ASN A 132 2.36 8.18 -8.72
CA ASN A 132 1.45 9.33 -8.65
C ASN A 132 2.01 10.46 -7.77
N SER A 133 2.11 11.67 -8.32
CA SER A 133 2.77 12.82 -7.69
C SER A 133 1.93 13.55 -6.64
N LYS A 134 0.65 13.22 -6.48
CA LYS A 134 -0.23 13.89 -5.51
C LYS A 134 0.17 13.54 -4.08
N ASP A 135 0.71 14.52 -3.37
CA ASP A 135 0.88 14.41 -1.92
C ASP A 135 -0.48 14.48 -1.22
N ARG A 136 -0.76 13.46 -0.42
CA ARG A 136 -2.00 13.34 0.34
C ARG A 136 -1.65 13.22 1.83
N PRO A 137 -2.53 13.69 2.72
CA PRO A 137 -2.48 13.45 4.15
C PRO A 137 -2.26 11.97 4.44
N PHE A 138 -1.38 11.74 5.40
CA PHE A 138 -0.97 10.43 5.82
C PHE A 138 -1.35 10.29 7.29
N LEU A 139 -2.57 9.81 7.54
CA LEU A 139 -3.19 9.81 8.86
C LEU A 139 -3.57 8.39 9.30
N GLU A 140 -3.38 8.09 10.58
CA GLU A 140 -3.70 6.81 11.23
C GLU A 140 -2.94 5.62 10.63
N ARG A 141 -1.77 5.89 10.05
CA ARG A 141 -0.93 4.89 9.37
C ARG A 141 0.38 4.64 10.08
N GLU A 142 0.61 5.29 11.21
CA GLU A 142 1.85 5.26 12.00
C GLU A 142 2.19 3.82 12.40
N ALA A 143 1.23 3.06 12.91
CA ALA A 143 1.44 1.66 13.28
C ALA A 143 1.85 0.77 12.09
N VAL A 144 1.35 1.06 10.88
CA VAL A 144 1.75 0.34 9.67
C VAL A 144 3.14 0.75 9.24
N VAL A 145 3.49 2.04 9.31
CA VAL A 145 4.87 2.53 9.06
C VAL A 145 5.85 1.86 10.01
N GLU A 146 5.59 1.90 11.31
CA GLU A 146 6.44 1.27 12.32
C GLU A 146 6.63 -0.22 12.05
N SER A 147 5.57 -0.93 11.66
CA SER A 147 5.64 -2.35 11.29
C SER A 147 6.50 -2.58 10.05
N VAL A 148 6.33 -1.79 8.99
CA VAL A 148 7.12 -1.88 7.76
C VAL A 148 8.59 -1.59 8.04
N VAL A 149 8.90 -0.48 8.72
CA VAL A 149 10.27 -0.08 9.06
C VAL A 149 10.95 -1.15 9.90
N LYS A 150 10.29 -1.64 10.95
CA LYS A 150 10.82 -2.70 11.82
C LYS A 150 11.15 -3.98 11.03
N GLN A 151 10.29 -4.40 10.11
CA GLN A 151 10.53 -5.58 9.30
C GLN A 151 11.69 -5.38 8.32
N LEU A 152 11.78 -4.22 7.65
CA LEU A 152 12.87 -3.90 6.74
C LEU A 152 14.22 -3.84 7.47
N GLU A 153 14.29 -3.24 8.66
CA GLU A 153 15.50 -3.22 9.48
C GLU A 153 15.94 -4.64 9.90
N GLN A 154 14.98 -5.51 10.24
CA GLN A 154 15.28 -6.91 10.57
C GLN A 154 15.86 -7.66 9.37
N ILE A 155 15.31 -7.45 8.16
CA ILE A 155 15.82 -8.05 6.92
C ILE A 155 17.25 -7.59 6.64
N GLN A 156 17.54 -6.29 6.81
CA GLN A 156 18.88 -5.75 6.58
C GLN A 156 19.93 -6.32 7.55
N ARG A 157 19.54 -6.52 8.81
CA ARG A 157 20.45 -7.04 9.85
C ARG A 157 20.63 -8.56 9.77
N TYR A 158 19.54 -9.29 9.58
CA TYR A 158 19.49 -10.75 9.80
C TYR A 158 18.92 -11.55 8.62
N GLY A 159 18.64 -10.91 7.48
CA GLY A 159 18.08 -11.56 6.30
C GLY A 159 18.97 -12.68 5.79
N THR A 160 18.44 -13.90 5.78
CA THR A 160 19.09 -15.13 5.26
C THR A 160 18.57 -15.55 3.90
N LYS A 161 17.58 -14.81 3.37
CA LYS A 161 16.87 -15.09 2.13
C LYS A 161 16.25 -13.78 1.63
N PRO A 162 16.13 -13.58 0.30
CA PRO A 162 15.44 -12.41 -0.24
C PRO A 162 14.05 -12.32 0.39
N THR A 163 13.71 -11.18 0.97
CA THR A 163 12.47 -11.00 1.73
C THR A 163 11.75 -9.74 1.30
N VAL A 164 10.46 -9.85 0.98
CA VAL A 164 9.58 -8.71 0.66
C VAL A 164 8.56 -8.53 1.76
N VAL A 165 8.50 -7.33 2.31
CA VAL A 165 7.41 -6.86 3.17
C VAL A 165 6.27 -6.40 2.26
N THR A 166 5.10 -7.01 2.37
CA THR A 166 3.97 -6.72 1.48
C THR A 166 2.78 -6.13 2.23
N LEU A 167 2.30 -5.01 1.75
CA LEU A 167 1.02 -4.44 2.12
C LEU A 167 0.00 -4.74 1.03
N TRP A 168 -1.04 -5.49 1.36
CA TRP A 168 -2.22 -5.58 0.51
C TRP A 168 -3.38 -4.84 1.17
N SER A 169 -4.08 -4.01 0.41
CA SER A 169 -5.30 -3.36 0.88
C SER A 169 -6.19 -2.97 -0.30
N PRO A 170 -7.51 -2.83 -0.11
CA PRO A 170 -8.43 -2.47 -1.18
C PRO A 170 -8.04 -1.20 -1.96
N PRO A 171 -8.53 -1.02 -3.19
CA PRO A 171 -8.34 0.20 -3.96
C PRO A 171 -8.78 1.45 -3.17
N GLY A 172 -8.06 2.57 -3.34
CA GLY A 172 -8.43 3.86 -2.72
C GLY A 172 -8.11 4.02 -1.22
N THR A 173 -7.42 3.06 -0.60
CA THR A 173 -7.03 3.10 0.82
C THR A 173 -5.72 3.86 1.11
N GLY A 174 -5.05 4.45 0.12
CA GLY A 174 -3.84 5.26 0.35
C GLY A 174 -2.52 4.47 0.38
N LYS A 175 -2.42 3.34 -0.32
CA LYS A 175 -1.18 2.55 -0.49
C LYS A 175 -0.03 3.35 -1.12
N THR A 176 -0.29 4.01 -2.24
CA THR A 176 0.68 4.88 -2.90
C THR A 176 1.12 6.03 -1.98
N SER A 177 0.20 6.59 -1.19
CA SER A 177 0.54 7.60 -0.18
C SER A 177 1.49 7.07 0.90
N LEU A 178 1.33 5.81 1.33
CA LEU A 178 2.27 5.15 2.24
C LEU A 178 3.66 5.02 1.61
N ILE A 179 3.75 4.51 0.38
CA ILE A 179 5.04 4.39 -0.31
C ILE A 179 5.71 5.77 -0.42
N ARG A 180 4.97 6.81 -0.80
CA ARG A 180 5.48 8.18 -0.85
C ARG A 180 5.93 8.69 0.51
N HIS A 181 5.16 8.42 1.57
CA HIS A 181 5.52 8.82 2.92
C HIS A 181 6.85 8.18 3.36
N LEU A 182 6.97 6.86 3.20
CA LEU A 182 8.20 6.13 3.49
C LEU A 182 9.37 6.63 2.65
N ALA A 183 9.12 6.87 1.36
CA ALA A 183 10.17 7.29 0.44
C ALA A 183 10.65 8.72 0.72
N ARG A 184 9.76 9.65 1.10
CA ARG A 184 10.05 11.08 1.18
C ARG A 184 10.29 11.61 2.59
N LYS A 185 9.46 11.19 3.55
CA LYS A 185 9.37 11.82 4.87
C LYS A 185 9.96 10.98 5.99
N ASP A 186 10.00 9.66 5.83
CA ASP A 186 10.47 8.78 6.91
C ASP A 186 11.97 8.99 7.19
N PRO A 187 12.35 9.30 8.45
CA PRO A 187 13.76 9.52 8.83
C PRO A 187 14.63 8.27 8.68
N SER A 188 14.07 7.07 8.85
CA SER A 188 14.81 5.81 8.85
C SER A 188 15.45 5.52 7.49
N PHE A 189 14.87 6.08 6.42
CA PHE A 189 15.35 5.90 5.04
C PHE A 189 15.92 7.18 4.44
N ALA A 190 16.14 8.23 5.24
CA ALA A 190 16.65 9.51 4.76
C ALA A 190 18.01 9.37 4.09
N GLU A 191 18.90 8.53 4.63
CA GLU A 191 20.23 8.31 4.06
C GLU A 191 20.17 7.47 2.77
N SER A 192 19.40 6.38 2.75
CA SER A 192 19.18 5.59 1.53
C SER A 192 18.60 6.44 0.39
N ARG A 193 17.67 7.34 0.72
CA ARG A 193 17.16 8.35 -0.21
C ARG A 193 18.29 9.28 -0.67
N ARG A 194 19.00 9.93 0.26
CA ARG A 194 20.06 10.92 -0.04
C ARG A 194 21.18 10.35 -0.91
N CYS A 195 21.45 9.06 -0.80
CA CYS A 195 22.56 8.42 -1.51
C CYS A 195 22.14 7.61 -2.73
N GLY A 196 20.88 7.69 -3.18
CA GLY A 196 20.43 6.95 -4.36
C GLY A 196 20.37 5.44 -4.17
N ARG A 197 20.23 4.97 -2.93
CA ARG A 197 20.06 3.55 -2.56
C ARG A 197 18.62 3.17 -2.27
N LEU A 198 17.69 4.10 -2.46
CA LEU A 198 16.25 3.85 -2.44
C LEU A 198 15.69 3.88 -3.87
N LEU A 199 15.24 2.73 -4.34
CA LEU A 199 14.57 2.56 -5.63
C LEU A 199 13.06 2.54 -5.43
N VAL A 200 12.34 3.42 -6.12
CA VAL A 200 10.88 3.37 -6.23
C VAL A 200 10.49 2.91 -7.64
N LEU A 201 9.51 2.03 -7.74
CA LEU A 201 9.05 1.43 -8.99
C LEU A 201 7.53 1.26 -8.98
N ASP A 202 6.88 1.61 -10.09
CA ASP A 202 5.53 1.17 -10.38
C ASP A 202 5.59 -0.12 -11.21
N ALA A 203 4.93 -1.17 -10.74
CA ALA A 203 4.87 -2.44 -11.44
C ALA A 203 4.32 -2.33 -12.87
N ALA A 204 3.49 -1.32 -13.17
CA ALA A 204 2.94 -1.07 -14.50
C ALA A 204 4.01 -0.84 -15.57
N GLU A 205 5.17 -0.29 -15.18
CA GLU A 205 6.29 -0.01 -16.08
C GLU A 205 6.95 -1.27 -16.62
N ILE A 206 6.86 -2.38 -15.87
CA ILE A 206 7.60 -3.61 -16.17
C ILE A 206 6.71 -4.83 -16.41
N SER A 207 5.44 -4.78 -16.02
CA SER A 207 4.53 -5.93 -16.05
C SER A 207 4.36 -6.56 -17.43
N LYS A 208 4.29 -5.75 -18.49
CA LYS A 208 4.11 -6.21 -19.88
C LYS A 208 5.27 -7.05 -20.40
N LEU A 209 6.46 -6.90 -19.82
CA LEU A 209 7.70 -7.60 -20.22
C LEU A 209 8.04 -8.73 -19.26
N ALA A 210 7.62 -8.61 -18.00
CA ALA A 210 8.03 -9.46 -16.89
C ALA A 210 7.74 -10.96 -17.07
N TRP A 211 6.75 -11.35 -17.89
CA TRP A 211 6.42 -12.75 -18.13
C TRP A 211 7.19 -13.40 -19.29
N ARG A 212 7.80 -12.61 -20.17
CA ARG A 212 8.53 -13.10 -21.37
C ARG A 212 10.03 -13.24 -21.15
N GLU A 213 10.54 -12.49 -20.19
CA GLU A 213 11.96 -12.24 -20.03
C GLU A 213 12.51 -13.00 -18.84
N GLU A 214 13.79 -13.35 -18.91
CA GLU A 214 14.41 -14.10 -17.83
C GLU A 214 14.54 -13.24 -16.54
N PRO A 215 14.20 -13.77 -15.35
CA PRO A 215 14.11 -12.97 -14.12
C PRO A 215 15.39 -12.22 -13.73
N THR A 216 16.56 -12.81 -14.02
CA THR A 216 17.88 -12.22 -13.74
C THR A 216 18.12 -10.94 -14.54
N TRP A 217 17.66 -10.89 -15.79
CA TRP A 217 17.79 -9.75 -16.69
C TRP A 217 16.84 -8.64 -16.26
N MET A 218 15.62 -9.01 -15.87
CA MET A 218 14.64 -8.07 -15.31
C MET A 218 15.17 -7.41 -14.03
N ALA A 219 15.69 -8.19 -13.08
CA ALA A 219 16.25 -7.64 -11.83
C ALA A 219 17.44 -6.68 -12.11
N SER A 220 18.32 -7.06 -13.03
CA SER A 220 19.46 -6.24 -13.46
C SER A 220 19.00 -4.95 -14.14
N ALA A 221 18.04 -5.04 -15.07
CA ALA A 221 17.49 -3.90 -15.79
C ALA A 221 16.79 -2.91 -14.86
N ILE A 222 16.08 -3.37 -13.81
CA ILE A 222 15.46 -2.51 -12.79
C ILE A 222 16.51 -1.62 -12.10
N VAL A 223 17.64 -2.20 -11.68
CA VAL A 223 18.72 -1.46 -11.02
C VAL A 223 19.40 -0.48 -11.98
N VAL A 224 19.75 -0.94 -13.19
CA VAL A 224 20.41 -0.11 -14.20
C VAL A 224 19.50 1.04 -14.64
N TRP A 225 18.21 0.78 -14.84
CA TRP A 225 17.23 1.82 -15.17
C TRP A 225 17.11 2.83 -14.03
N HIS A 226 17.13 2.38 -12.77
CA HIS A 226 17.15 3.30 -11.64
C HIS A 226 18.36 4.24 -11.65
N LEU A 227 19.56 3.72 -11.90
CA LEU A 227 20.78 4.54 -12.01
C LEU A 227 20.69 5.56 -13.15
N LEU A 228 20.21 5.15 -14.32
CA LEU A 228 20.06 6.04 -15.48
C LEU A 228 19.08 7.18 -15.23
N GLN A 229 17.98 6.89 -14.54
CA GLN A 229 16.98 7.91 -14.19
C GLN A 229 17.52 8.89 -13.14
N LEU A 230 18.24 8.36 -12.15
CA LEU A 230 18.81 9.15 -11.06
C LEU A 230 19.92 10.09 -11.55
N LEU A 231 20.84 9.54 -12.34
CA LEU A 231 22.07 10.21 -12.78
C LEU A 231 21.95 10.86 -14.17
N HIS A 232 20.73 11.02 -14.68
CA HIS A 232 20.51 11.57 -16.01
C HIS A 232 21.20 12.93 -16.22
N GLY A 233 22.00 13.04 -17.29
CA GLY A 233 22.71 14.27 -17.62
C GLY A 233 24.02 14.44 -16.86
N TYR A 234 24.42 13.45 -16.06
CA TYR A 234 25.68 13.43 -15.33
C TYR A 234 26.64 12.38 -15.87
N SER A 235 27.92 12.66 -15.68
CA SER A 235 29.03 11.77 -15.96
C SER A 235 29.71 11.43 -14.64
N ILE A 236 29.84 10.15 -14.32
CA ILE A 236 30.39 9.68 -13.04
C ILE A 236 31.66 8.87 -13.29
N GLU A 237 32.71 9.15 -12.53
CA GLU A 237 33.91 8.33 -12.53
C GLU A 237 33.69 7.08 -11.69
N VAL A 238 33.47 5.94 -12.33
CA VAL A 238 33.13 4.67 -11.68
C VAL A 238 34.37 3.85 -11.27
N SER A 239 35.51 4.17 -11.86
CA SER A 239 36.84 3.64 -11.53
C SER A 239 37.90 4.61 -12.05
N PRO A 240 39.14 4.61 -11.54
CA PRO A 240 40.17 5.57 -11.93
C PRO A 240 40.31 5.71 -13.46
N GLY A 241 40.03 6.92 -13.97
CA GLY A 241 40.11 7.25 -15.39
C GLY A 241 38.97 6.75 -16.27
N ARG A 242 37.93 6.10 -15.71
CA ARG A 242 36.73 5.67 -16.46
C ARG A 242 35.52 6.47 -16.05
N VAL A 243 35.08 7.35 -16.94
CA VAL A 243 33.90 8.18 -16.78
C VAL A 243 32.74 7.62 -17.59
N VAL A 244 31.58 7.44 -16.94
CA VAL A 244 30.36 6.91 -17.55
C VAL A 244 29.31 8.00 -17.58
N SER A 245 28.78 8.29 -18.78
CA SER A 245 27.72 9.28 -18.97
C SER A 245 26.35 8.60 -18.88
N PHE A 246 25.53 9.01 -17.91
CA PHE A 246 24.21 8.45 -17.68
C PHE A 246 23.16 9.29 -18.40
N GLN A 247 22.42 8.65 -19.32
CA GLN A 247 21.33 9.27 -20.08
C GLN A 247 20.03 8.50 -19.86
N ARG A 248 18.90 9.22 -19.81
CA ARG A 248 17.59 8.58 -19.65
C ARG A 248 17.32 7.62 -20.80
N MET A 249 16.84 6.44 -20.45
CA MET A 249 16.41 5.43 -21.39
C MET A 249 15.08 4.84 -20.92
N GLU A 250 14.24 4.50 -21.88
CA GLU A 250 13.04 3.70 -21.65
C GLU A 250 13.42 2.30 -21.14
N PHE A 251 12.59 1.72 -20.28
CA PHE A 251 12.91 0.46 -19.60
C PHE A 251 13.25 -0.68 -20.59
N MET A 252 12.50 -0.81 -21.69
CA MET A 252 12.76 -1.81 -22.73
C MET A 252 14.16 -1.66 -23.35
N ALA A 253 14.60 -0.42 -23.60
CA ALA A 253 15.92 -0.15 -24.18
C ALA A 253 17.04 -0.52 -23.18
N VAL A 254 16.81 -0.31 -21.89
CA VAL A 254 17.72 -0.75 -20.83
C VAL A 254 17.80 -2.27 -20.78
N LEU A 255 16.65 -2.95 -20.83
CA LEU A 255 16.60 -4.41 -20.81
C LEU A 255 17.39 -5.01 -21.99
N GLU A 256 17.21 -4.48 -23.20
CA GLU A 256 17.98 -4.91 -24.37
C GLU A 256 19.47 -4.56 -24.27
N ALA A 257 19.84 -3.45 -23.61
CA ALA A 257 21.24 -3.13 -23.35
C ALA A 257 21.88 -4.12 -22.36
N VAL A 258 21.18 -4.49 -21.29
CA VAL A 258 21.63 -5.51 -20.33
C VAL A 258 21.79 -6.87 -21.02
N LYS A 259 20.84 -7.29 -21.85
CA LYS A 259 20.93 -8.53 -22.65
C LYS A 259 22.12 -8.53 -23.61
N ARG A 260 22.35 -7.41 -24.30
CA ARG A 260 23.48 -7.25 -25.24
C ARG A 260 24.83 -7.13 -24.54
N ALA A 261 24.87 -6.64 -23.30
CA ALA A 261 26.10 -6.55 -22.52
C ALA A 261 26.69 -7.95 -22.25
N SER A 262 25.86 -8.99 -22.25
CA SER A 262 26.30 -10.38 -22.19
C SER A 262 26.81 -10.94 -23.54
N ALA A 263 26.78 -10.16 -24.63
CA ALA A 263 27.18 -10.58 -25.99
C ALA A 263 28.44 -9.84 -26.51
N PRO A 264 29.28 -10.48 -27.36
CA PRO A 264 30.66 -10.03 -27.66
C PRO A 264 30.84 -8.85 -28.65
N ASN A 265 29.80 -8.19 -29.16
CA ASN A 265 29.95 -7.10 -30.16
C ASN A 265 30.37 -5.74 -29.54
N GLU A 266 30.68 -4.73 -30.35
CA GLU A 266 31.17 -3.42 -29.91
C GLU A 266 30.09 -2.56 -29.22
N GLY A 267 30.45 -1.84 -28.16
CA GLY A 267 29.56 -0.89 -27.46
C GLY A 267 29.62 0.48 -28.11
N ARG A 268 28.48 1.16 -28.28
CA ARG A 268 28.44 2.43 -29.05
C ARG A 268 28.72 3.68 -28.22
N ASN A 269 28.65 3.58 -26.89
CA ASN A 269 28.84 4.71 -25.98
C ASN A 269 29.43 4.26 -24.62
N SER A 270 29.86 5.24 -23.80
CA SER A 270 30.53 4.99 -22.51
C SER A 270 29.69 4.15 -21.53
N PHE A 271 28.37 4.28 -21.57
CA PHE A 271 27.44 3.48 -20.76
C PHE A 271 27.35 2.01 -21.19
N GLU A 272 27.17 1.73 -22.49
CA GLU A 272 27.15 0.34 -22.99
C GLU A 272 28.52 -0.36 -22.77
N VAL A 273 29.62 0.39 -22.90
CA VAL A 273 30.97 -0.10 -22.60
C VAL A 273 31.12 -0.43 -21.11
N TRP A 274 30.60 0.41 -20.22
CA TRP A 274 30.58 0.15 -18.78
C TRP A 274 29.75 -1.09 -18.43
N LEU A 275 28.53 -1.20 -18.95
CA LEU A 275 27.68 -2.38 -18.74
C LEU A 275 28.39 -3.68 -19.16
N ARG A 276 29.04 -3.70 -20.34
CA ARG A 276 29.81 -4.89 -20.77
C ARG A 276 30.99 -5.21 -19.89
N SER A 277 31.68 -4.17 -19.44
CA SER A 277 32.94 -4.32 -18.72
C SER A 277 32.73 -4.75 -17.27
N PHE A 278 31.62 -4.34 -16.66
CA PHE A 278 31.43 -4.43 -15.21
C PHE A 278 30.06 -4.96 -14.77
N CYS A 279 29.16 -5.30 -15.69
CA CYS A 279 27.82 -5.82 -15.38
C CYS A 279 27.55 -7.11 -16.16
N GLN A 280 28.48 -8.07 -16.13
CA GLN A 280 28.36 -9.33 -16.89
C GLN A 280 27.41 -10.32 -16.21
N HIS A 281 27.38 -10.28 -14.89
CA HIS A 281 26.50 -11.05 -14.03
C HIS A 281 25.63 -10.12 -13.18
N ARG A 282 24.58 -10.71 -12.60
CA ARG A 282 23.62 -10.03 -11.74
C ARG A 282 24.29 -9.43 -10.50
N GLU A 283 25.17 -10.20 -9.87
CA GLU A 283 25.96 -9.80 -8.71
C GLU A 283 26.75 -8.52 -9.01
N ASP A 284 27.39 -8.48 -10.18
CA ASP A 284 28.17 -7.33 -10.62
C ASP A 284 27.29 -6.08 -10.74
N VAL A 285 26.07 -6.20 -11.26
CA VAL A 285 25.13 -5.05 -11.34
C VAL A 285 24.81 -4.48 -9.96
N PHE A 286 24.62 -5.35 -8.95
CA PHE A 286 24.37 -4.89 -7.58
C PHE A 286 25.61 -4.25 -6.95
N GLU A 287 26.80 -4.80 -7.19
CA GLU A 287 28.06 -4.18 -6.76
C GLU A 287 28.27 -2.82 -7.42
N GLN A 288 27.97 -2.72 -8.72
CA GLN A 288 28.04 -1.49 -9.47
C GLN A 288 27.04 -0.45 -8.96
N TRP A 289 25.84 -0.83 -8.50
CA TRP A 289 24.94 0.10 -7.84
C TRP A 289 25.60 0.73 -6.60
N LEU A 290 26.29 -0.08 -5.78
CA LEU A 290 27.00 0.40 -4.59
C LEU A 290 28.16 1.33 -4.97
N LEU A 291 28.97 0.96 -5.98
CA LEU A 291 30.13 1.72 -6.41
C LEU A 291 29.75 3.05 -7.07
N VAL A 292 28.79 3.03 -7.99
CA VAL A 292 28.31 4.23 -8.69
C VAL A 292 27.68 5.21 -7.70
N THR A 293 26.86 4.73 -6.76
CA THR A 293 26.25 5.61 -5.75
C THR A 293 27.27 6.12 -4.72
N ALA A 294 28.28 5.34 -4.38
CA ALA A 294 29.39 5.80 -3.56
C ALA A 294 30.19 6.91 -4.27
N ALA A 295 30.48 6.74 -5.55
CA ALA A 295 31.19 7.73 -6.35
C ALA A 295 30.36 9.02 -6.58
N ALA A 296 29.07 8.88 -6.88
CA ALA A 296 28.20 10.01 -7.19
C ALA A 296 27.74 10.80 -5.95
N PHE A 297 27.46 10.11 -4.84
CA PHE A 297 26.78 10.69 -3.67
C PHE A 297 27.52 10.50 -2.34
N ASN A 298 28.77 9.99 -2.34
CA ASN A 298 29.51 9.62 -1.14
C ASN A 298 28.75 8.64 -0.22
N ALA A 299 28.00 7.72 -0.81
CA ALA A 299 27.25 6.70 -0.07
C ALA A 299 28.19 5.81 0.75
N THR A 300 27.93 5.67 2.07
CA THR A 300 28.70 4.75 2.91
C THR A 300 28.41 3.30 2.54
N PRO A 301 29.37 2.37 2.64
CA PRO A 301 29.12 0.95 2.35
C PRO A 301 27.92 0.36 3.10
N ASP A 302 27.75 0.75 4.38
CA ASP A 302 26.68 0.26 5.26
C ASP A 302 25.29 0.89 4.98
N CYS A 303 25.18 1.84 4.05
CA CYS A 303 23.90 2.46 3.72
C CYS A 303 22.97 1.42 3.06
N ALA A 304 21.76 1.29 3.60
CA ALA A 304 20.80 0.29 3.15
C ALA A 304 20.35 0.49 1.69
N CYS A 305 20.33 -0.60 0.92
CA CYS A 305 19.63 -0.67 -0.36
C CYS A 305 18.16 -1.07 -0.15
N LEU A 306 17.25 -0.31 -0.75
CA LEU A 306 15.82 -0.43 -0.56
C LEU A 306 15.09 -0.43 -1.91
N ILE A 307 14.04 -1.23 -2.02
CA ILE A 307 13.12 -1.23 -3.16
C ILE A 307 11.70 -1.07 -2.66
N PHE A 308 11.01 -0.01 -3.10
CA PHE A 308 9.59 0.20 -2.90
C PHE A 308 8.84 0.01 -4.22
N LEU A 309 7.92 -0.95 -4.23
CA LEU A 309 7.12 -1.33 -5.39
C LEU A 309 5.65 -0.96 -5.17
N ASP A 310 5.07 -0.16 -6.06
CA ASP A 310 3.62 0.07 -6.10
C ASP A 310 2.95 -0.86 -7.13
N GLN A 311 1.64 -1.05 -6.98
CA GLN A 311 0.79 -1.88 -7.86
C GLN A 311 1.29 -3.32 -8.05
N ALA A 312 1.85 -3.94 -7.00
CA ALA A 312 2.47 -5.26 -7.05
C ALA A 312 1.55 -6.36 -7.64
N GLU A 313 0.23 -6.20 -7.54
CA GLU A 313 -0.76 -7.09 -8.14
C GLU A 313 -0.57 -7.29 -9.66
N LEU A 314 0.00 -6.32 -10.37
CA LEU A 314 0.23 -6.43 -11.81
C LEU A 314 1.28 -7.50 -12.12
N LEU A 315 2.28 -7.70 -11.26
CA LEU A 315 3.29 -8.74 -11.43
C LEU A 315 2.85 -10.09 -10.85
N VAL A 316 1.90 -10.08 -9.92
CA VAL A 316 1.33 -11.30 -9.33
C VAL A 316 0.33 -11.96 -10.28
N LYS A 317 -0.45 -11.15 -11.03
CA LYS A 317 -1.46 -11.63 -11.98
C LYS A 317 -0.89 -12.22 -13.26
N GLU A 318 0.29 -11.78 -13.69
CA GLU A 318 1.01 -12.36 -14.83
C GLU A 318 1.48 -13.77 -14.46
N GLN A 319 0.63 -14.76 -14.77
CA GLN A 319 0.90 -16.16 -14.46
C GLN A 319 1.92 -16.73 -15.44
N VAL A 320 3.05 -17.18 -14.90
CA VAL A 320 4.02 -17.99 -15.63
C VAL A 320 3.55 -19.44 -15.57
N GLU A 321 3.53 -20.15 -16.70
CA GLU A 321 3.14 -21.57 -16.73
C GLU A 321 3.99 -22.40 -15.76
N GLY A 322 3.32 -23.28 -15.00
CA GLY A 322 3.95 -24.19 -14.05
C GLY A 322 3.64 -23.90 -12.58
N ARG A 323 3.74 -24.95 -11.76
CA ARG A 323 3.85 -24.83 -10.30
C ARG A 323 5.33 -24.78 -9.95
N SER A 324 5.70 -24.07 -8.89
CA SER A 324 7.04 -24.25 -8.33
C SER A 324 7.25 -25.73 -8.00
N GLN A 325 8.49 -26.23 -8.12
CA GLN A 325 8.83 -27.62 -7.81
C GLN A 325 8.37 -28.06 -6.40
N ASN A 326 8.12 -27.10 -5.50
CA ASN A 326 7.76 -27.32 -4.11
C ASN A 326 6.35 -26.83 -3.75
N GLY A 327 5.46 -26.66 -4.73
CA GLY A 327 4.09 -26.19 -4.50
C GLY A 327 3.98 -24.66 -4.46
N GLY A 328 2.75 -24.16 -4.64
CA GLY A 328 2.53 -22.80 -5.07
C GLY A 328 2.78 -22.70 -6.57
N GLN A 329 1.72 -22.55 -7.34
CA GLN A 329 1.58 -21.36 -8.13
C GLN A 329 2.89 -20.54 -8.54
N ARG A 330 3.32 -20.27 -9.80
CA ARG A 330 4.49 -19.35 -10.07
C ARG A 330 4.10 -17.97 -10.66
N SER A 331 4.82 -16.87 -10.35
CA SER A 331 4.47 -15.48 -10.76
C SER A 331 5.70 -14.66 -11.12
N ALA A 332 5.54 -13.69 -12.02
CA ALA A 332 6.62 -12.77 -12.38
C ALA A 332 7.15 -11.99 -11.16
N PHE A 333 6.28 -11.62 -10.22
CA PHE A 333 6.66 -11.02 -8.95
C PHE A 333 7.66 -11.90 -8.17
N THR A 334 7.28 -13.13 -7.85
CA THR A 334 8.13 -14.03 -7.05
C THR A 334 9.44 -14.35 -7.75
N ASP A 335 9.41 -14.51 -9.07
CA ASP A 335 10.59 -14.84 -9.86
C ASP A 335 11.60 -13.70 -9.88
N ILE A 336 11.16 -12.49 -10.22
CA ILE A 336 12.04 -11.30 -10.28
C ILE A 336 12.59 -10.96 -8.90
N PHE A 337 11.72 -10.88 -7.89
CA PHE A 337 12.16 -10.42 -6.56
C PHE A 337 12.98 -11.46 -5.79
N SER A 338 12.92 -12.73 -6.18
CA SER A 338 13.86 -13.75 -5.67
C SER A 338 15.31 -13.58 -6.14
N MET A 339 15.54 -12.76 -7.17
CA MET A 339 16.87 -12.50 -7.69
C MET A 339 17.63 -11.44 -6.90
N PHE A 340 16.98 -10.68 -6.02
CA PHE A 340 17.64 -9.60 -5.27
C PHE A 340 18.44 -10.12 -4.07
N PRO A 341 19.43 -9.35 -3.58
CA PRO A 341 20.25 -9.74 -2.43
C PRO A 341 19.42 -9.97 -1.14
N GLN A 342 19.85 -10.93 -0.33
CA GLN A 342 19.13 -11.36 0.88
C GLN A 342 18.94 -10.27 1.94
N LYS A 343 19.90 -9.33 2.03
CA LYS A 343 19.89 -8.22 2.99
C LYS A 343 19.31 -6.93 2.40
N MET A 344 18.79 -6.97 1.17
CA MET A 344 18.11 -5.82 0.58
C MET A 344 16.69 -5.73 1.16
N GLY A 345 16.32 -4.54 1.65
CA GLY A 345 14.97 -4.32 2.16
C GLY A 345 14.00 -4.07 1.01
N MET A 346 12.99 -4.91 0.85
CA MET A 346 11.99 -4.75 -0.21
C MET A 346 10.61 -4.55 0.41
N PHE A 347 9.91 -3.51 0.00
CA PHE A 347 8.52 -3.25 0.37
C PHE A 347 7.66 -3.17 -0.88
N SER A 348 6.51 -3.84 -0.88
CA SER A 348 5.56 -3.81 -1.99
C SER A 348 4.17 -3.45 -1.48
N ALA A 349 3.42 -2.63 -2.22
CA ALA A 349 2.01 -2.38 -1.97
C ALA A 349 1.14 -2.82 -3.16
N GLY A 350 -0.03 -3.39 -2.86
CA GLY A 350 -0.98 -3.80 -3.90
C GLY A 350 -2.41 -4.04 -3.43
N THR A 351 -3.32 -4.34 -4.35
CA THR A 351 -4.74 -4.64 -4.05
C THR A 351 -5.03 -6.12 -3.81
N VAL A 352 -4.16 -6.99 -4.31
CA VAL A 352 -4.29 -8.44 -4.16
C VAL A 352 -3.48 -8.88 -2.96
N ASN A 353 -4.08 -9.72 -2.11
CA ASN A 353 -3.32 -10.41 -1.09
C ASN A 353 -2.40 -11.46 -1.74
N ILE A 354 -1.12 -11.12 -1.85
CA ILE A 354 -0.09 -11.92 -2.51
C ILE A 354 0.14 -13.26 -1.78
N LEU A 355 -0.32 -13.39 -0.54
CA LEU A 355 -0.22 -14.63 0.24
C LEU A 355 -1.35 -15.63 -0.04
N ILE A 356 -2.42 -15.23 -0.74
CA ILE A 356 -3.55 -16.10 -1.00
C ILE A 356 -3.23 -16.96 -2.21
N ASP A 357 -3.28 -18.28 -2.00
CA ASP A 357 -2.92 -19.37 -2.90
C ASP A 357 -1.43 -19.77 -3.00
N ARG A 358 -0.46 -19.15 -2.27
CA ARG A 358 0.98 -19.53 -2.33
C ARG A 358 1.85 -19.02 -1.14
N PRO A 359 2.98 -19.70 -0.88
CA PRO A 359 3.13 -20.91 -0.06
C PRO A 359 3.32 -20.57 1.44
N SER A 360 3.39 -21.57 2.32
CA SER A 360 3.87 -21.35 3.70
C SER A 360 5.25 -20.65 3.68
N GLU A 361 5.62 -20.01 4.79
CA GLU A 361 6.89 -19.26 4.98
C GLU A 361 8.17 -20.01 4.51
N GLU A 362 8.08 -21.32 4.28
CA GLU A 362 9.17 -22.25 3.99
C GLU A 362 9.45 -22.55 2.50
N TYR A 363 8.59 -22.20 1.53
CA TYR A 363 8.79 -22.62 0.14
C TYR A 363 9.11 -21.47 -0.84
N SER A 364 10.02 -21.74 -1.79
CA SER A 364 10.48 -20.89 -2.91
C SER A 364 11.45 -19.76 -2.55
N LEU A 365 12.37 -19.39 -3.44
CA LEU A 365 13.56 -18.54 -3.26
C LEU A 365 13.32 -17.12 -2.67
N LEU A 366 12.08 -16.74 -2.39
CA LEU A 366 11.65 -15.44 -1.82
C LEU A 366 10.81 -15.68 -0.56
N LYS A 367 11.08 -14.95 0.52
CA LYS A 367 10.20 -14.87 1.70
C LYS A 367 9.27 -13.67 1.54
N VAL A 368 7.99 -13.83 1.87
CA VAL A 368 7.01 -12.72 1.84
C VAL A 368 6.43 -12.56 3.23
N GLN A 369 6.53 -11.35 3.79
CA GLN A 369 5.96 -11.00 5.10
C GLN A 369 4.83 -9.99 4.90
N ALA A 370 3.61 -10.32 5.32
CA ALA A 370 2.52 -9.36 5.24
C ALA A 370 2.55 -8.36 6.40
N VAL A 371 2.19 -7.12 6.10
CA VAL A 371 1.80 -6.12 7.09
C VAL A 371 0.28 -5.93 7.12
N PRO A 372 -0.30 -5.44 8.24
CA PRO A 372 -1.72 -5.17 8.32
C PRO A 372 -2.19 -4.23 7.19
N ALA A 373 -3.32 -4.58 6.57
CA ALA A 373 -3.96 -3.77 5.55
C ALA A 373 -4.33 -2.38 6.08
N LEU A 374 -4.30 -1.38 5.19
CA LEU A 374 -4.73 -0.03 5.53
C LEU A 374 -6.24 0.02 5.73
N ALA A 375 -6.67 0.39 6.93
CA ALA A 375 -8.06 0.66 7.21
C ALA A 375 -8.53 1.97 6.54
N PRO A 376 -9.83 2.08 6.22
CA PRO A 376 -10.46 3.37 5.99
C PRO A 376 -10.23 4.33 7.16
N LEU A 377 -10.34 5.64 6.92
CA LEU A 377 -10.07 6.64 7.95
C LEU A 377 -11.19 6.67 8.98
N SER A 378 -10.84 6.80 10.27
CA SER A 378 -11.81 7.14 11.29
C SER A 378 -12.48 8.47 10.99
N LEU A 379 -13.62 8.76 11.63
CA LEU A 379 -14.30 10.05 11.45
C LEU A 379 -13.36 11.24 11.75
N GLN A 380 -12.52 11.13 12.79
CA GLN A 380 -11.60 12.21 13.19
C GLN A 380 -10.44 12.38 12.19
N ALA A 381 -9.88 11.29 11.68
CA ALA A 381 -8.84 11.37 10.67
C ALA A 381 -9.37 11.79 9.31
N ALA A 382 -10.56 11.30 8.92
CA ALA A 382 -11.26 11.75 7.73
C ALA A 382 -11.50 13.25 7.79
N ARG A 383 -11.92 13.77 8.94
CA ARG A 383 -12.01 15.21 9.20
C ARG A 383 -10.65 15.88 8.89
N LYS A 384 -9.60 15.54 9.62
CA LYS A 384 -8.26 16.15 9.43
C LYS A 384 -7.76 16.07 7.98
N ALA A 385 -7.92 14.93 7.32
CA ALA A 385 -7.55 14.74 5.92
C ALA A 385 -8.26 15.75 5.01
N MET A 386 -9.54 16.01 5.25
CA MET A 386 -10.28 17.00 4.46
C MET A 386 -9.77 18.42 4.63
N ILE A 387 -9.41 18.84 5.85
CA ILE A 387 -8.81 20.16 6.08
C ILE A 387 -7.52 20.27 5.26
N GLU A 388 -6.69 19.23 5.30
CA GLU A 388 -5.42 19.21 4.57
C GLU A 388 -5.61 19.11 3.04
N TRP A 389 -6.70 18.51 2.55
CA TRP A 389 -7.01 18.36 1.12
C TRP A 389 -7.59 19.60 0.44
N GLY A 390 -8.04 20.61 1.18
CA GLY A 390 -8.67 21.78 0.55
C GLY A 390 -9.18 22.88 1.47
N GLY A 391 -8.78 22.89 2.75
CA GLY A 391 -9.01 24.01 3.67
C GLY A 391 -10.47 24.34 4.02
N THR A 392 -11.45 23.54 3.59
CA THR A 392 -12.88 23.83 3.81
C THR A 392 -13.37 23.40 5.19
N GLN A 393 -14.15 24.25 5.86
CA GLN A 393 -14.80 23.93 7.14
C GLN A 393 -15.91 22.88 6.94
N TYR A 394 -15.99 21.91 7.86
CA TYR A 394 -17.02 20.87 7.81
C TYR A 394 -18.43 21.46 7.87
N LYS A 395 -19.28 21.02 6.95
CA LYS A 395 -20.73 21.21 7.06
C LYS A 395 -21.31 20.12 7.96
N LYS A 396 -22.52 20.32 8.47
CA LYS A 396 -23.31 19.30 9.20
C LYS A 396 -23.47 17.95 8.46
N GLU A 397 -23.15 17.95 7.16
CA GLU A 397 -23.28 16.80 6.26
C GLU A 397 -22.05 15.88 6.24
N PHE A 398 -20.90 16.30 6.80
CA PHE A 398 -19.65 15.53 6.70
C PHE A 398 -19.77 14.12 7.27
N ASP A 399 -20.35 13.99 8.47
CA ASP A 399 -20.47 12.71 9.14
C ASP A 399 -21.36 11.74 8.34
N LYS A 400 -22.32 12.26 7.55
CA LYS A 400 -23.14 11.48 6.63
C LYS A 400 -22.29 10.89 5.52
N ILE A 401 -21.51 11.75 4.87
CA ILE A 401 -20.63 11.37 3.77
C ILE A 401 -19.61 10.33 4.24
N HIS A 402 -19.09 10.48 5.47
CA HIS A 402 -18.20 9.49 6.09
C HIS A 402 -18.88 8.13 6.26
N LEU A 403 -20.10 8.06 6.80
CA LEU A 403 -20.84 6.81 6.97
C LEU A 403 -21.14 6.11 5.63
N PHE A 404 -21.58 6.86 4.62
CA PHE A 404 -21.89 6.29 3.30
C PHE A 404 -20.65 5.75 2.59
N SER A 405 -19.52 6.46 2.72
CA SER A 405 -18.22 6.03 2.18
C SER A 405 -17.47 5.02 3.04
N ALA A 406 -17.94 4.76 4.27
CA ALA A 406 -17.21 4.04 5.31
C ALA A 406 -15.79 4.58 5.58
N GLY A 407 -15.57 5.89 5.38
CA GLY A 407 -14.27 6.53 5.59
C GLY A 407 -13.21 6.24 4.52
N VAL A 408 -13.59 5.66 3.38
CA VAL A 408 -12.66 5.34 2.29
C VAL A 408 -12.07 6.63 1.71
N PRO A 409 -10.74 6.84 1.78
CA PRO A 409 -10.11 8.11 1.40
C PRO A 409 -10.46 8.59 -0.01
N LEU A 410 -10.49 7.67 -0.99
CA LEU A 410 -10.78 8.00 -2.38
C LEU A 410 -12.22 8.50 -2.59
N LEU A 411 -13.19 7.92 -1.87
CA LEU A 411 -14.60 8.33 -1.96
C LEU A 411 -14.79 9.68 -1.26
N LEU A 412 -14.16 9.87 -0.09
CA LEU A 412 -14.16 11.15 0.61
C LEU A 412 -13.56 12.26 -0.26
N GLU A 413 -12.40 12.04 -0.88
CA GLU A 413 -11.78 13.02 -1.78
C GLU A 413 -12.73 13.40 -2.92
N GLU A 414 -13.42 12.44 -3.54
CA GLU A 414 -14.34 12.75 -4.63
C GLU A 414 -15.58 13.53 -4.16
N ALA A 415 -16.12 13.19 -2.98
CA ALA A 415 -17.26 13.88 -2.39
C ALA A 415 -17.01 15.39 -2.19
N PHE A 416 -15.75 15.79 -2.01
CA PHE A 416 -15.36 17.15 -1.66
C PHE A 416 -14.42 17.81 -2.66
N LYS A 417 -14.19 17.17 -3.81
CA LYS A 417 -13.32 17.68 -4.88
C LYS A 417 -13.75 19.04 -5.44
N ASN A 418 -15.05 19.32 -5.36
CA ASN A 418 -15.63 20.61 -5.72
C ASN A 418 -16.14 21.29 -4.45
N GLU A 419 -15.74 22.53 -4.18
CA GLU A 419 -16.29 23.38 -3.10
C GLU A 419 -17.85 23.46 -3.12
N LEU A 420 -18.43 23.09 -4.26
CA LEU A 420 -19.86 23.04 -4.62
C LEU A 420 -20.64 21.80 -4.14
N ALA A 421 -20.07 20.85 -3.39
CA ALA A 421 -20.88 19.83 -2.70
C ALA A 421 -21.68 20.51 -1.56
N ALA A 422 -22.76 21.19 -1.93
CA ALA A 422 -23.57 22.00 -1.04
C ALA A 422 -24.43 21.14 -0.09
N THR A 423 -24.70 19.89 -0.47
CA THR A 423 -25.57 18.94 0.25
C THR A 423 -24.97 17.54 0.29
N ALA A 424 -25.36 16.70 1.26
CA ALA A 424 -24.97 15.28 1.30
C ALA A 424 -25.42 14.53 0.03
N GLN A 425 -26.57 14.87 -0.54
CA GLN A 425 -27.07 14.19 -1.74
C GLN A 425 -26.15 14.39 -2.94
N THR A 426 -25.67 15.63 -3.17
CA THR A 426 -24.71 15.92 -4.23
C THR A 426 -23.42 15.13 -4.05
N ALA A 427 -22.91 15.06 -2.81
CA ALA A 427 -21.71 14.29 -2.49
C ALA A 427 -21.92 12.78 -2.71
N ILE A 428 -23.08 12.24 -2.31
CA ILE A 428 -23.46 10.84 -2.56
C ILE A 428 -23.48 10.54 -4.06
N THR A 429 -24.10 11.40 -4.87
CA THR A 429 -24.11 11.23 -6.34
C THR A 429 -22.69 11.19 -6.92
N LEU A 430 -21.80 12.11 -6.51
CA LEU A 430 -20.41 12.12 -6.97
C LEU A 430 -19.65 10.85 -6.57
N MET A 431 -19.84 10.39 -5.33
CA MET A 431 -19.24 9.13 -4.86
C MET A 431 -19.80 7.91 -5.59
N LEU A 432 -21.10 7.89 -5.91
CA LEU A 432 -21.71 6.82 -6.69
C LEU A 432 -21.14 6.75 -8.09
N ASP A 433 -20.96 7.89 -8.76
CA ASP A 433 -20.33 7.93 -10.07
C ASP A 433 -18.88 7.45 -10.00
N LYS A 434 -18.15 7.82 -8.94
CA LYS A 434 -16.81 7.28 -8.69
C LYS A 434 -16.83 5.78 -8.51
N LEU A 435 -17.75 5.28 -7.71
CA LEU A 435 -17.91 3.89 -7.35
C LEU A 435 -18.23 3.02 -8.58
N LYS A 436 -19.16 3.47 -9.43
CA LYS A 436 -19.50 2.80 -10.70
C LYS A 436 -18.30 2.68 -11.65
N ASN A 437 -17.42 3.68 -11.67
CA ASN A 437 -16.29 3.72 -12.59
C ASN A 437 -15.02 3.04 -12.05
N TRP A 438 -14.66 3.30 -10.79
CA TRP A 438 -13.40 2.85 -10.17
C TRP A 438 -13.52 1.52 -9.44
N TYR A 439 -14.74 1.13 -9.09
CA TYR A 439 -15.02 -0.11 -8.38
C TYR A 439 -16.01 -0.97 -9.16
N ALA A 440 -16.01 -0.90 -10.49
CA ALA A 440 -16.90 -1.71 -11.33
C ALA A 440 -16.85 -3.21 -10.98
N ASP A 441 -15.68 -3.71 -10.57
CA ASP A 441 -15.44 -5.08 -10.14
C ASP A 441 -16.20 -5.49 -8.85
N ALA A 442 -16.67 -4.53 -8.04
CA ALA A 442 -17.42 -4.80 -6.82
C ALA A 442 -18.92 -5.01 -7.06
N ALA A 443 -19.49 -4.41 -8.11
CA ALA A 443 -20.91 -4.51 -8.42
C ALA A 443 -21.42 -5.97 -8.57
N PRO A 444 -20.69 -6.91 -9.21
CA PRO A 444 -21.11 -8.30 -9.33
C PRO A 444 -21.35 -9.03 -7.99
N TYR A 445 -20.71 -8.61 -6.90
CA TYR A 445 -20.92 -9.22 -5.59
C TYR A 445 -22.24 -8.77 -4.95
N PHE A 446 -22.69 -7.56 -5.24
CA PHE A 446 -24.00 -7.09 -4.77
C PHE A 446 -25.13 -7.66 -5.62
N ASN A 447 -24.89 -7.99 -6.89
CA ASN A 447 -25.90 -8.68 -7.72
C ASN A 447 -26.17 -10.15 -7.32
N GLN A 448 -25.40 -10.70 -6.38
CA GLN A 448 -25.59 -12.04 -5.81
C GLN A 448 -26.29 -11.89 -4.45
N PRO A 449 -27.59 -12.26 -4.31
CA PRO A 449 -28.35 -12.01 -3.08
C PRO A 449 -27.67 -12.56 -1.81
N GLU A 450 -27.17 -13.80 -1.85
CA GLU A 450 -26.51 -14.40 -0.69
C GLU A 450 -25.23 -13.67 -0.26
N VAL A 451 -24.45 -13.16 -1.23
CA VAL A 451 -23.22 -12.41 -0.96
C VAL A 451 -23.57 -11.02 -0.45
N ALA A 452 -24.53 -10.34 -1.08
CA ALA A 452 -25.00 -9.02 -0.66
C ALA A 452 -25.50 -9.04 0.78
N LEU A 453 -26.37 -9.99 1.13
CA LEU A 453 -26.90 -10.16 2.48
C LEU A 453 -25.77 -10.41 3.49
N ALA A 454 -24.84 -11.33 3.18
CA ALA A 454 -23.72 -11.63 4.06
C ALA A 454 -22.82 -10.40 4.29
N LEU A 455 -22.53 -9.62 3.25
CA LEU A 455 -21.77 -8.38 3.36
C LEU A 455 -22.50 -7.34 4.22
N VAL A 456 -23.81 -7.16 4.03
CA VAL A 456 -24.62 -6.22 4.82
C VAL A 456 -24.62 -6.63 6.29
N LEU A 457 -24.89 -7.90 6.60
CA LEU A 457 -24.84 -8.43 7.95
C LEU A 457 -23.45 -8.21 8.57
N CYS A 458 -22.37 -8.54 7.85
CA CYS A 458 -20.99 -8.34 8.31
C CYS A 458 -20.60 -6.86 8.47
N SER A 459 -21.31 -5.94 7.81
CA SER A 459 -21.11 -4.50 7.97
C SER A 459 -21.88 -3.94 9.16
N ALA A 460 -23.04 -4.53 9.47
CA ALA A 460 -23.89 -4.14 10.58
C ALA A 460 -23.30 -4.55 11.93
N VAL A 461 -22.63 -5.70 11.96
CA VAL A 461 -21.98 -6.22 13.17
C VAL A 461 -20.47 -6.28 13.00
N ARG A 462 -19.70 -6.16 14.07
CA ARG A 462 -18.23 -6.26 14.02
C ARG A 462 -17.78 -7.68 13.73
N TRP A 463 -17.75 -8.08 12.46
CA TRP A 463 -17.38 -9.43 12.06
C TRP A 463 -15.90 -9.52 11.65
N PRO A 464 -15.10 -10.43 12.23
CA PRO A 464 -13.72 -10.61 11.81
C PRO A 464 -13.65 -11.26 10.43
N ALA A 465 -12.92 -10.61 9.52
CA ALA A 465 -12.72 -11.06 8.15
C ALA A 465 -11.22 -11.18 7.86
N GLU A 466 -10.76 -12.38 7.53
CA GLU A 466 -9.39 -12.64 7.11
C GLU A 466 -9.40 -13.00 5.63
N GLY A 467 -8.43 -12.50 4.86
CA GLY A 467 -8.48 -12.56 3.39
C GLY A 467 -8.64 -13.97 2.82
N PHE A 468 -8.04 -14.99 3.45
CA PHE A 468 -8.09 -16.39 2.99
C PHE A 468 -9.40 -17.12 3.35
N GLN A 469 -10.22 -16.53 4.22
CA GLN A 469 -11.50 -17.11 4.62
C GLN A 469 -12.59 -16.76 3.60
N LEU A 470 -13.65 -17.57 3.57
CA LEU A 470 -14.85 -17.29 2.79
C LEU A 470 -15.72 -16.25 3.49
N VAL A 471 -16.43 -15.45 2.70
CA VAL A 471 -17.55 -14.65 3.20
C VAL A 471 -18.61 -15.62 3.71
N PRO A 472 -19.13 -15.45 4.95
CA PRO A 472 -20.04 -16.40 5.58
C PRO A 472 -21.19 -16.83 4.65
N GLY A 473 -21.36 -18.14 4.45
CA GLY A 473 -22.48 -18.70 3.68
C GLY A 473 -22.31 -18.67 2.17
N THR A 474 -21.13 -18.29 1.67
CA THR A 474 -20.86 -18.14 0.24
C THR A 474 -19.61 -18.92 -0.18
N SER A 475 -19.41 -19.05 -1.49
CA SER A 475 -18.17 -19.57 -2.09
C SER A 475 -17.13 -18.48 -2.38
N VAL A 476 -17.40 -17.21 -2.03
CA VAL A 476 -16.55 -16.06 -2.35
C VAL A 476 -15.56 -15.83 -1.22
N ARG A 477 -14.29 -15.59 -1.55
CA ARG A 477 -13.26 -15.27 -0.56
C ARG A 477 -13.28 -13.79 -0.19
N TRP A 478 -12.96 -13.48 1.07
CA TRP A 478 -12.80 -12.09 1.51
C TRP A 478 -11.75 -11.33 0.70
N SER A 479 -10.69 -11.99 0.24
CA SER A 479 -9.71 -11.37 -0.64
C SER A 479 -10.26 -10.86 -1.96
N ASP A 480 -11.24 -11.56 -2.53
CA ASP A 480 -11.85 -11.16 -3.79
C ASP A 480 -12.75 -9.94 -3.56
N ILE A 481 -13.52 -9.95 -2.46
CA ILE A 481 -14.30 -8.79 -1.98
C ILE A 481 -13.40 -7.56 -1.75
N PHE A 482 -12.28 -7.73 -1.04
CA PHE A 482 -11.34 -6.66 -0.73
C PHE A 482 -10.63 -6.14 -1.97
N ARG A 483 -10.21 -7.04 -2.86
CA ARG A 483 -9.58 -6.70 -4.15
C ARG A 483 -10.52 -5.84 -5.00
N ALA A 484 -11.78 -6.21 -5.07
CA ALA A 484 -12.79 -5.47 -5.81
C ALA A 484 -13.19 -4.14 -5.15
N GLY A 485 -12.86 -3.96 -3.85
CA GLY A 485 -13.26 -2.81 -3.06
C GLY A 485 -14.75 -2.80 -2.70
N ALA A 486 -15.38 -3.97 -2.67
CA ALA A 486 -16.74 -4.16 -2.15
C ALA A 486 -16.76 -4.01 -0.61
N ALA A 487 -15.65 -4.35 0.05
CA ALA A 487 -15.47 -4.17 1.49
C ALA A 487 -14.02 -3.82 1.84
N PHE A 488 -13.80 -3.38 3.09
CA PHE A 488 -12.52 -2.87 3.56
C PHE A 488 -12.19 -3.45 4.95
N PRO A 489 -10.98 -4.00 5.15
CA PRO A 489 -10.58 -4.49 6.46
C PRO A 489 -10.43 -3.33 7.46
N ASN A 490 -10.89 -3.54 8.69
CA ASN A 490 -10.81 -2.54 9.76
C ASN A 490 -10.63 -3.23 11.12
N ASN A 491 -9.39 -3.29 11.63
CA ASN A 491 -9.03 -3.82 12.96
C ASN A 491 -9.83 -5.07 13.41
N LYS A 492 -9.54 -6.24 12.82
CA LYS A 492 -10.29 -7.49 13.04
C LYS A 492 -11.78 -7.38 12.75
N SER A 493 -12.16 -6.48 11.86
CA SER A 493 -13.51 -6.32 11.35
C SER A 493 -13.52 -5.95 9.87
N VAL A 494 -14.70 -5.70 9.33
CA VAL A 494 -14.91 -5.29 7.94
C VAL A 494 -15.86 -4.10 7.88
N LEU A 495 -15.56 -3.18 6.96
CA LEU A 495 -16.39 -2.04 6.62
C LEU A 495 -16.89 -2.20 5.19
N VAL A 496 -18.20 -2.09 5.00
CA VAL A 496 -18.83 -2.10 3.67
C VAL A 496 -19.43 -0.71 3.44
N PRO A 497 -18.99 0.05 2.43
CA PRO A 497 -19.60 1.33 2.09
C PRO A 497 -21.08 1.15 1.80
N ARG A 498 -21.94 1.92 2.47
CA ARG A 498 -23.40 1.83 2.31
C ARG A 498 -23.85 2.23 0.90
N LEU A 499 -23.05 3.03 0.20
CA LEU A 499 -23.28 3.44 -1.19
C LEU A 499 -23.53 2.24 -2.13
N TRP A 500 -22.95 1.07 -1.83
CA TRP A 500 -23.12 -0.13 -2.67
C TRP A 500 -24.54 -0.64 -2.75
N TRP A 501 -25.32 -0.52 -1.67
CA TRP A 501 -26.58 -1.26 -1.52
C TRP A 501 -27.74 -0.39 -1.04
N CYS A 502 -27.47 0.74 -0.37
CA CYS A 502 -28.53 1.65 0.08
C CYS A 502 -29.13 2.48 -1.07
N GLU A 503 -28.34 2.79 -2.10
CA GLU A 503 -28.73 3.70 -3.19
C GLU A 503 -29.39 2.96 -4.37
N ASP A 504 -29.29 1.63 -4.41
CA ASP A 504 -30.06 0.80 -5.32
C ASP A 504 -31.32 0.30 -4.58
N THR A 505 -32.47 0.87 -4.92
CA THR A 505 -33.75 0.53 -4.27
C THR A 505 -34.10 -0.95 -4.41
N ASN A 506 -33.81 -1.57 -5.55
CA ASN A 506 -34.10 -2.99 -5.76
C ASN A 506 -33.23 -3.86 -4.84
N MET A 507 -31.94 -3.51 -4.73
CA MET A 507 -31.01 -4.18 -3.83
C MET A 507 -31.43 -4.00 -2.36
N LYS A 508 -31.74 -2.76 -1.95
CA LYS A 508 -32.21 -2.44 -0.60
C LYS A 508 -33.47 -3.22 -0.24
N ASP A 509 -34.43 -3.30 -1.17
CA ASP A 509 -35.69 -4.02 -0.97
C ASP A 509 -35.48 -5.53 -0.92
N ALA A 510 -34.59 -6.08 -1.75
CA ALA A 510 -34.20 -7.50 -1.70
C ALA A 510 -33.59 -7.86 -0.33
N ILE A 511 -32.58 -7.10 0.12
CA ILE A 511 -31.96 -7.28 1.44
C ILE A 511 -33.00 -7.16 2.57
N ARG A 512 -33.93 -6.20 2.45
CA ARG A 512 -35.00 -6.04 3.46
C ARG A 512 -35.90 -7.27 3.52
N ASN A 513 -36.26 -7.85 2.37
CA ASN A 513 -37.09 -9.04 2.32
C ASN A 513 -36.36 -10.25 2.92
N ASP A 514 -35.09 -10.45 2.60
CA ASP A 514 -34.29 -11.55 3.16
C ASP A 514 -34.14 -11.42 4.68
N LEU A 515 -33.87 -10.22 5.20
CA LEU A 515 -33.78 -9.97 6.64
C LEU A 515 -35.12 -10.19 7.35
N LYS A 516 -36.24 -9.89 6.68
CA LYS A 516 -37.58 -10.14 7.21
C LYS A 516 -37.83 -11.64 7.43
N GLU A 517 -37.33 -12.51 6.56
CA GLU A 517 -37.39 -13.97 6.77
C GLU A 517 -36.59 -14.43 8.00
N LEU A 518 -35.52 -13.70 8.34
CA LEU A 518 -34.73 -13.92 9.56
C LEU A 518 -35.36 -13.29 10.81
N ASN A 519 -36.49 -12.60 10.66
CA ASN A 519 -37.12 -11.73 11.65
C ASN A 519 -36.15 -10.69 12.25
N ILE A 520 -35.37 -10.07 11.37
CA ILE A 520 -34.44 -8.97 11.67
C ILE A 520 -34.92 -7.75 10.87
N ASP A 521 -35.04 -6.60 11.53
CA ASP A 521 -35.40 -5.37 10.86
C ASP A 521 -34.16 -4.66 10.30
N LEU A 522 -34.17 -4.35 9.01
CA LEU A 522 -33.06 -3.65 8.36
C LEU A 522 -32.88 -2.24 8.92
N GLU A 523 -33.96 -1.51 9.18
CA GLU A 523 -33.86 -0.12 9.68
C GLU A 523 -33.47 -0.10 11.16
N GLY A 524 -33.92 -1.09 11.94
CA GLY A 524 -33.42 -1.34 13.30
C GLY A 524 -31.94 -1.78 13.35
N LEU A 525 -31.46 -2.53 12.35
CA LEU A 525 -30.07 -3.00 12.26
C LEU A 525 -29.10 -1.96 11.69
N LEU A 526 -29.56 -1.17 10.71
CA LEU A 526 -28.77 -0.18 9.98
C LEU A 526 -29.64 1.06 9.67
N PRO A 527 -29.89 1.92 10.68
CA PRO A 527 -30.74 3.08 10.52
C PRO A 527 -30.31 3.99 9.36
N ASP A 528 -31.27 4.52 8.60
CA ASP A 528 -31.01 5.50 7.54
C ASP A 528 -30.42 6.81 8.12
N SER A 529 -29.15 7.05 7.83
CA SER A 529 -28.42 8.21 8.37
C SER A 529 -28.96 9.55 7.86
N LEU A 530 -29.54 9.61 6.65
CA LEU A 530 -30.16 10.83 6.13
C LEU A 530 -31.47 11.13 6.85
N GLN A 531 -32.31 10.11 7.05
CA GLN A 531 -33.57 10.25 7.79
C GLN A 531 -33.31 10.66 9.24
N LEU A 532 -32.33 10.05 9.91
CA LEU A 532 -31.97 10.38 11.29
C LEU A 532 -31.62 11.87 11.46
N LEU A 533 -30.84 12.42 10.53
CA LEU A 533 -30.38 13.81 10.63
C LEU A 533 -31.44 14.83 10.24
N ASN A 534 -32.32 14.46 9.31
CA ASN A 534 -33.46 15.29 8.91
C ASN A 534 -34.63 15.18 9.91
N SER A 535 -34.58 14.23 10.84
CA SER A 535 -35.61 14.07 11.86
C SER A 535 -35.72 15.33 12.73
N PRO A 536 -36.95 15.84 12.94
CA PRO A 536 -37.19 16.92 13.91
C PRO A 536 -37.08 16.42 15.36
N GLN A 537 -37.15 15.10 15.57
CA GLN A 537 -37.02 14.47 16.87
C GLN A 537 -35.54 14.14 17.13
N ARG A 538 -34.99 14.70 18.21
CA ARG A 538 -33.59 14.54 18.63
C ARG A 538 -33.50 14.41 20.15
N GLY A 539 -32.37 13.88 20.62
CA GLY A 539 -32.07 13.81 22.06
C GLY A 539 -32.04 12.39 22.61
N ALA A 540 -32.00 12.27 23.94
CA ALA A 540 -31.74 11.00 24.63
C ALA A 540 -32.85 9.96 24.44
N THR A 541 -34.12 10.37 24.38
CA THR A 541 -35.26 9.45 24.23
C THR A 541 -35.29 8.81 22.84
N GLU A 542 -35.22 9.62 21.78
CA GLU A 542 -35.15 9.15 20.39
C GLU A 542 -33.95 8.22 20.15
N ARG A 543 -32.80 8.58 20.74
CA ARG A 543 -31.61 7.72 20.73
C ARG A 543 -31.82 6.43 21.50
N GLY A 544 -32.57 6.47 22.60
CA GLY A 544 -32.87 5.30 23.43
C GLY A 544 -33.63 4.21 22.68
N GLU A 545 -34.74 4.57 22.04
CA GLU A 545 -35.56 3.60 21.28
C GLU A 545 -34.76 2.96 20.14
N LYS A 546 -34.06 3.78 19.34
CA LYS A 546 -33.21 3.28 18.24
C LYS A 546 -32.02 2.48 18.73
N TRP A 547 -31.48 2.82 19.90
CA TRP A 547 -30.40 2.07 20.53
C TRP A 547 -30.87 0.67 20.92
N GLU A 548 -32.03 0.55 21.56
CA GLU A 548 -32.62 -0.74 21.94
C GLU A 548 -32.81 -1.67 20.73
N GLU A 549 -33.36 -1.13 19.64
CA GLU A 549 -33.53 -1.86 18.38
C GLU A 549 -32.20 -2.29 17.78
N LEU A 550 -31.22 -1.39 17.74
CA LEU A 550 -29.91 -1.67 17.18
C LEU A 550 -29.20 -2.78 17.95
N VAL A 551 -29.29 -2.77 19.28
CA VAL A 551 -28.74 -3.84 20.12
C VAL A 551 -29.41 -5.19 19.82
N ALA A 552 -30.74 -5.24 19.84
CA ALA A 552 -31.48 -6.48 19.64
C ALA A 552 -31.23 -7.09 18.25
N ASN A 553 -31.34 -6.28 17.20
CA ASN A 553 -31.13 -6.73 15.83
C ASN A 553 -29.66 -7.13 15.59
N SER A 554 -28.69 -6.42 16.16
CA SER A 554 -27.27 -6.76 16.00
C SER A 554 -26.90 -8.08 16.68
N LEU A 555 -27.47 -8.38 17.85
CA LEU A 555 -27.31 -9.67 18.52
C LEU A 555 -27.87 -10.81 17.66
N ALA A 556 -29.11 -10.67 17.18
CA ALA A 556 -29.74 -11.65 16.31
C ALA A 556 -28.95 -11.86 15.00
N ALA A 557 -28.54 -10.76 14.35
CA ALA A 557 -27.74 -10.77 13.12
C ALA A 557 -26.39 -11.50 13.32
N ARG A 558 -25.72 -11.22 14.44
CA ARG A 558 -24.44 -11.87 14.75
C ARG A 558 -24.59 -13.36 15.04
N PHE A 559 -25.65 -13.77 15.71
CA PHE A 559 -26.00 -15.19 15.87
C PHE A 559 -26.22 -15.87 14.51
N ARG A 560 -27.01 -15.25 13.62
CA ARG A 560 -27.24 -15.78 12.27
C ARG A 560 -25.93 -15.93 11.50
N LEU A 561 -25.11 -14.89 11.48
CA LEU A 561 -23.78 -14.94 10.85
C LEU A 561 -22.90 -16.03 11.43
N HIS A 562 -22.91 -16.23 12.75
CA HIS A 562 -22.17 -17.31 13.39
C HIS A 562 -22.61 -18.69 12.90
N CYS A 563 -23.92 -18.93 12.86
CA CYS A 563 -24.47 -20.19 12.33
C CYS A 563 -24.13 -20.38 10.85
N ILE A 564 -24.27 -19.34 10.03
CA ILE A 564 -23.96 -19.35 8.60
C ILE A 564 -22.47 -19.66 8.37
N ALA A 565 -21.57 -18.96 9.07
CA ALA A 565 -20.12 -19.11 8.93
C ALA A 565 -19.62 -20.50 9.31
N ARG A 566 -20.29 -21.17 10.27
CA ARG A 566 -19.95 -22.52 10.72
C ARG A 566 -20.82 -23.62 10.10
N THR A 567 -21.69 -23.28 9.14
CA THR A 567 -22.62 -24.23 8.49
C THR A 567 -23.51 -24.98 9.50
N LEU A 568 -23.99 -24.25 10.52
CA LEU A 568 -24.86 -24.78 11.57
C LEU A 568 -26.33 -24.44 11.27
N SER A 569 -27.24 -25.36 11.58
CA SER A 569 -28.67 -25.08 11.49
C SER A 569 -29.10 -24.16 12.64
N ALA A 570 -29.46 -22.92 12.30
CA ALA A 570 -29.84 -21.91 13.29
C ALA A 570 -31.03 -22.33 14.15
N GLU A 571 -31.98 -23.11 13.61
CA GLU A 571 -33.22 -23.50 14.28
C GLU A 571 -33.00 -24.43 15.48
N VAL A 572 -31.94 -25.23 15.47
CA VAL A 572 -31.71 -26.28 16.50
C VAL A 572 -30.41 -26.07 17.28
N THR A 573 -29.54 -25.17 16.81
CA THR A 573 -28.22 -24.95 17.39
C THR A 573 -28.30 -23.95 18.54
N TRP A 574 -27.79 -24.37 19.69
CA TRP A 574 -27.49 -23.50 20.82
C TRP A 574 -25.99 -23.21 20.84
N VAL A 575 -25.64 -21.94 20.79
CA VAL A 575 -24.25 -21.47 20.68
C VAL A 575 -23.85 -20.87 22.03
N PRO A 576 -22.64 -21.12 22.56
CA PRO A 576 -22.14 -20.42 23.75
C PRO A 576 -22.30 -18.90 23.61
N PHE A 577 -22.83 -18.22 24.62
CA PHE A 577 -23.08 -16.76 24.53
C PHE A 577 -21.81 -16.02 24.10
N LEU A 578 -20.65 -16.39 24.68
CA LEU A 578 -19.35 -15.78 24.41
C LEU A 578 -18.83 -15.95 22.96
N GLU A 579 -19.36 -16.90 22.19
CA GLU A 579 -19.03 -17.03 20.77
C GLU A 579 -19.79 -16.00 19.92
N ILE A 580 -20.95 -15.56 20.41
CA ILE A 580 -21.70 -14.45 19.82
C ILE A 580 -21.19 -13.12 20.36
N TYR A 581 -20.86 -13.04 21.65
CA TYR A 581 -20.28 -11.85 22.27
C TYR A 581 -18.90 -12.13 22.86
N PRO A 582 -17.83 -12.02 22.05
CA PRO A 582 -16.49 -12.16 22.58
C PRO A 582 -16.14 -10.92 23.42
N THR A 583 -15.70 -11.17 24.65
CA THR A 583 -15.25 -10.15 25.60
C THR A 583 -13.91 -10.56 26.19
N GLU A 584 -13.05 -9.58 26.48
CA GLU A 584 -11.83 -9.80 27.26
C GLU A 584 -12.02 -9.49 28.75
N ASP A 585 -13.14 -8.86 29.14
CA ASP A 585 -13.40 -8.53 30.53
C ASP A 585 -13.66 -9.79 31.38
N PRO A 586 -12.89 -10.02 32.47
CA PRO A 586 -13.03 -11.23 33.27
C PRO A 586 -14.39 -11.38 33.94
N HIS A 587 -15.00 -10.29 34.38
CA HIS A 587 -16.27 -10.32 35.11
C HIS A 587 -17.43 -10.64 34.18
N LEU A 588 -17.55 -9.90 33.08
CA LEU A 588 -18.60 -10.14 32.09
C LEU A 588 -18.45 -11.54 31.47
N ARG A 589 -17.22 -11.97 31.20
CA ARG A 589 -16.96 -13.34 30.75
C ARG A 589 -17.54 -14.37 31.72
N ALA A 590 -17.26 -14.22 33.02
CA ALA A 590 -17.78 -15.12 34.05
C ALA A 590 -19.31 -15.07 34.21
N VAL A 591 -19.94 -13.94 33.89
CA VAL A 591 -21.40 -13.77 33.88
C VAL A 591 -22.04 -14.46 32.69
N LEU A 592 -21.45 -14.38 31.49
CA LEU A 592 -22.03 -14.92 30.26
C LEU A 592 -21.66 -16.38 29.98
N GLU A 593 -20.52 -16.85 30.49
CA GLU A 593 -20.00 -18.22 30.28
C GLU A 593 -21.01 -19.36 30.57
N PRO A 594 -21.87 -19.29 31.60
CA PRO A 594 -22.84 -20.34 31.89
C PRO A 594 -23.95 -20.50 30.86
N PHE A 595 -24.07 -19.60 29.88
CA PHE A 595 -25.23 -19.51 29.00
C PHE A 595 -24.91 -19.89 27.55
N GLU A 596 -25.92 -20.43 26.89
CA GLU A 596 -25.99 -20.62 25.44
C GLU A 596 -27.21 -19.89 24.88
N VAL A 597 -27.16 -19.57 23.59
CA VAL A 597 -28.18 -18.79 22.90
C VAL A 597 -28.63 -19.50 21.62
N CYS A 598 -29.91 -19.38 21.32
CA CYS A 598 -30.49 -19.78 20.05
C CYS A 598 -31.48 -18.68 19.68
N TRP A 599 -31.09 -17.79 18.76
CA TRP A 599 -31.89 -16.65 18.34
C TRP A 599 -32.47 -16.87 16.94
N SER A 600 -32.93 -18.10 16.68
CA SER A 600 -33.48 -18.53 15.39
C SER A 600 -34.77 -17.82 15.01
N ASP A 601 -35.41 -17.14 15.95
CA ASP A 601 -36.68 -16.46 15.71
C ASP A 601 -36.47 -14.94 15.65
N GLY A 602 -35.21 -14.47 15.63
CA GLY A 602 -34.86 -13.06 15.45
C GLY A 602 -35.29 -12.16 16.63
N VAL A 603 -35.94 -11.04 16.32
CA VAL A 603 -36.41 -10.05 17.29
C VAL A 603 -37.93 -10.00 17.30
N GLU A 604 -38.53 -10.18 18.47
CA GLU A 604 -39.97 -10.08 18.66
C GLU A 604 -40.34 -8.77 19.34
N TYR A 605 -41.34 -8.08 18.79
CA TYR A 605 -41.94 -6.89 19.38
C TYR A 605 -43.32 -7.26 19.91
N PRO A 606 -43.50 -7.43 21.23
CA PRO A 606 -44.80 -7.74 21.79
C PRO A 606 -45.81 -6.68 21.35
N SER A 607 -46.91 -7.14 20.73
CA SER A 607 -47.95 -6.28 20.17
C SER A 607 -49.34 -6.75 20.62
N GLY A 608 -50.21 -5.79 20.93
CA GLY A 608 -51.58 -6.03 21.42
C GLY A 608 -51.85 -5.40 22.79
N GLN A 609 -53.10 -5.43 23.25
CA GLN A 609 -53.58 -4.99 24.58
C GLN A 609 -53.00 -5.84 25.75
N GLY A 610 -51.78 -6.37 25.61
CA GLY A 610 -51.05 -7.11 26.62
C GLY A 610 -50.04 -6.23 27.36
N ASN A 611 -49.54 -6.74 28.48
CA ASN A 611 -48.45 -6.12 29.25
C ASN A 611 -47.10 -6.31 28.55
N GLU A 612 -46.08 -5.56 29.00
CA GLU A 612 -44.68 -5.76 28.62
C GLU A 612 -44.25 -7.24 28.74
N ALA A 613 -43.26 -7.66 27.96
CA ALA A 613 -42.62 -8.95 28.16
C ALA A 613 -41.87 -8.95 29.51
N THR A 614 -41.97 -10.05 30.26
CA THR A 614 -41.34 -10.21 31.58
C THR A 614 -40.53 -11.50 31.65
N VAL A 615 -39.63 -11.62 32.63
CA VAL A 615 -38.83 -12.85 32.84
C VAL A 615 -39.66 -14.09 33.16
N MET A 616 -40.95 -13.92 33.49
CA MET A 616 -41.91 -15.00 33.74
C MET A 616 -42.64 -15.47 32.48
N SER A 617 -42.48 -14.77 31.36
CA SER A 617 -43.06 -15.18 30.08
C SER A 617 -42.41 -16.46 29.57
N ASP A 618 -43.12 -17.19 28.70
CA ASP A 618 -42.54 -18.36 28.03
C ASP A 618 -41.27 -17.97 27.27
N VAL A 619 -40.21 -18.75 27.52
CA VAL A 619 -38.87 -18.51 26.95
C VAL A 619 -38.82 -19.15 25.57
N GLY A 620 -39.03 -18.32 24.55
CA GLY A 620 -38.86 -18.68 23.14
C GLY A 620 -37.42 -18.52 22.65
N LYS A 621 -37.25 -18.41 21.34
CA LYS A 621 -35.94 -18.17 20.67
C LYS A 621 -35.85 -16.80 20.02
N ALA A 622 -36.77 -15.89 20.34
CA ALA A 622 -36.71 -14.49 19.88
C ALA A 622 -36.24 -13.57 21.02
N ILE A 623 -35.39 -12.62 20.70
CA ILE A 623 -35.07 -11.51 21.63
C ILE A 623 -36.32 -10.64 21.71
N LYS A 624 -36.90 -10.49 22.91
CA LYS A 624 -38.12 -9.69 23.10
C LYS A 624 -37.73 -8.24 23.37
N SER A 625 -38.18 -7.32 22.53
CA SER A 625 -37.97 -5.87 22.70
C SER A 625 -39.24 -5.18 23.19
N ASN A 626 -39.16 -4.55 24.36
CA ASN A 626 -40.26 -3.83 24.98
C ASN A 626 -40.38 -2.37 24.49
N ARG A 627 -39.78 -2.01 23.35
CA ARG A 627 -39.77 -0.62 22.82
C ARG A 627 -41.14 0.06 22.78
N ASN A 628 -42.21 -0.72 22.57
CA ASN A 628 -43.59 -0.22 22.50
C ASN A 628 -44.17 0.18 23.88
N PHE A 629 -43.45 -0.03 24.97
CA PHE A 629 -43.93 0.15 26.35
C PHE A 629 -43.05 1.14 27.12
N ALA A 630 -43.42 2.42 27.12
CA ALA A 630 -42.65 3.50 27.77
C ALA A 630 -42.38 3.30 29.29
N THR A 631 -43.13 2.42 29.96
CA THR A 631 -42.99 2.13 31.39
C THR A 631 -42.39 0.75 31.67
N ALA A 632 -41.75 0.14 30.66
CA ALA A 632 -41.17 -1.17 30.81
C ALA A 632 -40.02 -1.19 31.81
N HIS A 633 -39.98 -2.24 32.64
CA HIS A 633 -38.90 -2.48 33.60
C HIS A 633 -37.58 -2.76 32.88
N HIS A 634 -37.65 -3.51 31.79
CA HIS A 634 -36.53 -3.96 30.97
C HIS A 634 -36.75 -3.56 29.53
N ASP A 635 -35.68 -3.20 28.84
CA ASP A 635 -35.76 -2.84 27.42
C ASP A 635 -35.80 -4.10 26.56
N LEU A 636 -34.92 -5.06 26.89
CA LEU A 636 -34.84 -6.34 26.20
C LEU A 636 -34.92 -7.51 27.19
N LEU A 637 -35.49 -8.62 26.73
CA LEU A 637 -35.33 -9.93 27.36
C LEU A 637 -34.63 -10.86 26.36
N ILE A 638 -33.44 -11.30 26.75
CA ILE A 638 -32.56 -12.11 25.91
C ILE A 638 -32.77 -13.58 26.31
N PRO A 639 -33.37 -14.41 25.44
CA PRO A 639 -33.55 -15.82 25.76
C PRO A 639 -32.20 -16.53 25.74
N VAL A 640 -31.95 -17.31 26.77
CA VAL A 640 -30.75 -18.13 26.94
C VAL A 640 -31.13 -19.51 27.47
N ARG A 641 -30.18 -20.43 27.39
CA ARG A 641 -30.25 -21.73 28.06
C ARG A 641 -29.07 -21.88 29.00
N CYS A 642 -29.34 -22.21 30.26
CA CYS A 642 -28.30 -22.52 31.21
C CYS A 642 -27.61 -23.83 30.83
N LYS A 643 -26.28 -23.82 30.64
CA LYS A 643 -25.50 -25.03 30.32
C LYS A 643 -25.62 -26.11 31.39
N ALA A 644 -25.61 -25.72 32.66
CA ALA A 644 -25.61 -26.65 33.78
C ALA A 644 -26.96 -27.37 33.98
N THR A 645 -28.07 -26.67 33.72
CA THR A 645 -29.41 -27.21 34.00
C THR A 645 -30.20 -27.57 32.74
N GLY A 646 -29.77 -27.10 31.56
CA GLY A 646 -30.49 -27.21 30.31
C GLY A 646 -31.79 -26.40 30.25
N LYS A 647 -32.13 -25.66 31.30
CA LYS A 647 -33.38 -24.90 31.39
C LYS A 647 -33.28 -23.60 30.59
N PRO A 648 -34.30 -23.29 29.76
CA PRO A 648 -34.38 -21.98 29.12
C PRO A 648 -34.80 -20.93 30.15
N GLU A 649 -34.18 -19.76 30.09
CA GLU A 649 -34.45 -18.61 30.94
C GLU A 649 -34.18 -17.29 30.20
N PHE A 650 -34.55 -16.17 30.82
CA PHE A 650 -34.24 -14.84 30.28
C PHE A 650 -33.11 -14.18 31.06
N ILE A 651 -32.18 -13.59 30.32
CA ILE A 651 -31.35 -12.49 30.82
C ILE A 651 -32.11 -11.20 30.54
N ALA A 652 -32.36 -10.42 31.58
CA ALA A 652 -32.93 -9.10 31.43
C ALA A 652 -31.85 -8.11 30.99
N ALA A 653 -32.17 -7.19 30.09
CA ALA A 653 -31.23 -6.17 29.67
C ALA A 653 -31.85 -4.77 29.65
N LYS A 654 -31.04 -3.79 30.07
CA LYS A 654 -31.33 -2.37 29.94
C LYS A 654 -30.33 -1.73 29.02
N CYS A 655 -30.81 -1.16 27.93
CA CYS A 655 -29.98 -0.54 26.92
C CYS A 655 -29.90 0.97 27.20
N ARG A 656 -28.67 1.50 27.19
CA ARG A 656 -28.40 2.90 27.46
C ARG A 656 -27.35 3.44 26.50
N TYR A 657 -27.78 4.41 25.71
CA TYR A 657 -26.87 5.30 25.01
C TYR A 657 -26.33 6.34 26.00
N GLY A 658 -25.06 6.19 26.43
CA GLY A 658 -24.38 7.11 27.34
C GLY A 658 -24.09 6.53 28.73
N GLU A 659 -24.36 7.30 29.78
CA GLU A 659 -23.91 6.98 31.14
C GLU A 659 -24.59 5.74 31.74
N LYS A 660 -23.79 4.95 32.46
CA LYS A 660 -24.25 3.80 33.25
C LYS A 660 -25.12 4.26 34.42
N LYS A 661 -26.03 3.39 34.86
CA LYS A 661 -26.99 3.71 35.92
C LYS A 661 -26.37 3.38 37.26
N ASP A 662 -26.54 4.27 38.22
CA ASP A 662 -26.25 3.95 39.60
C ASP A 662 -27.32 3.03 40.22
N ALA A 663 -27.10 2.63 41.46
CA ALA A 663 -28.03 1.77 42.20
C ALA A 663 -29.46 2.35 42.28
N GLY A 664 -29.61 3.68 42.32
CA GLY A 664 -30.90 4.35 42.36
C GLY A 664 -31.66 4.20 41.04
N GLY A 665 -30.97 4.39 39.92
CA GLY A 665 -31.51 4.19 38.58
C GLY A 665 -31.89 2.75 38.26
N LEU A 666 -31.26 1.77 38.92
CA LEU A 666 -31.54 0.33 38.75
C LEU A 666 -32.67 -0.19 39.65
N LYS A 667 -33.10 0.56 40.68
CA LYS A 667 -34.05 0.07 41.72
C LYS A 667 -35.38 -0.46 41.17
N LEU A 668 -35.91 0.15 40.11
CA LEU A 668 -37.14 -0.30 39.45
C LEU A 668 -36.92 -1.51 38.53
N GLN A 669 -35.67 -1.85 38.24
CA GLN A 669 -35.27 -2.86 37.26
C GLN A 669 -34.95 -4.18 37.93
N ASP A 670 -34.83 -4.22 39.26
CA ASP A 670 -34.61 -5.46 40.00
C ASP A 670 -35.88 -6.33 40.12
N LYS A 671 -37.02 -5.87 39.58
CA LYS A 671 -38.32 -6.54 39.69
C LYS A 671 -38.66 -7.32 38.42
N ALA A 672 -39.26 -8.49 38.61
CA ALA A 672 -39.78 -9.32 37.53
C ALA A 672 -41.09 -8.76 36.90
N LYS A 673 -41.89 -7.98 37.64
CA LYS A 673 -43.17 -7.37 37.20
C LYS A 673 -43.52 -6.12 38.04
N LYS A 674 -44.44 -5.26 37.55
CA LYS A 674 -45.01 -4.10 38.28
C LYS A 674 -45.68 -4.43 39.62
N ASP A 675 -46.20 -5.64 39.78
CA ASP A 675 -46.87 -6.10 41.00
C ASP A 675 -45.84 -6.78 41.94
N ASN A 676 -45.90 -6.50 43.24
CA ASN A 676 -44.91 -6.86 44.29
C ASN A 676 -44.51 -8.35 44.41
N PHE A 677 -43.80 -8.88 43.42
CA PHE A 677 -43.17 -10.20 43.45
C PHE A 677 -41.66 -10.09 43.75
N GLU A 678 -41.06 -11.23 44.09
CA GLU A 678 -39.66 -11.41 44.51
C GLU A 678 -38.63 -10.67 43.63
N ASP A 679 -37.50 -10.27 44.24
CA ASP A 679 -36.36 -9.67 43.54
C ASP A 679 -35.85 -10.62 42.44
N MET A 680 -35.34 -10.08 41.32
CA MET A 680 -34.87 -10.86 40.18
C MET A 680 -33.84 -11.91 40.60
N GLN A 681 -34.18 -13.19 40.46
CA GLN A 681 -33.19 -14.25 40.62
C GLN A 681 -32.28 -14.40 39.38
N ASN A 682 -32.57 -13.75 38.26
CA ASN A 682 -31.82 -13.88 37.00
C ASN A 682 -30.79 -12.77 36.80
N VAL A 683 -29.98 -12.89 35.75
CA VAL A 683 -28.96 -11.90 35.37
C VAL A 683 -29.60 -10.63 34.81
N LEU A 684 -29.12 -9.47 35.24
CA LEU A 684 -29.39 -8.17 34.62
C LEU A 684 -28.13 -7.67 33.90
N LEU A 685 -28.24 -7.44 32.59
CA LEU A 685 -27.21 -6.76 31.81
C LEU A 685 -27.57 -5.29 31.66
N GLN A 686 -26.63 -4.41 31.97
CA GLN A 686 -26.71 -3.03 31.52
C GLN A 686 -25.84 -2.86 30.27
N ILE A 687 -26.52 -2.66 29.14
CA ILE A 687 -25.91 -2.57 27.82
C ILE A 687 -25.61 -1.10 27.50
N CYS A 688 -24.34 -0.74 27.48
CA CYS A 688 -23.85 0.62 27.28
C CYS A 688 -23.06 0.74 25.97
N SER A 689 -22.69 1.98 25.60
CA SER A 689 -21.85 2.20 24.41
C SER A 689 -20.47 1.56 24.56
N GLU A 690 -19.72 1.97 25.57
CA GLU A 690 -18.29 1.65 25.72
C GLU A 690 -17.97 0.82 26.96
N SER A 691 -18.80 0.90 28.01
CA SER A 691 -18.50 0.29 29.30
C SER A 691 -18.80 -1.20 29.33
N GLU A 692 -17.88 -1.97 29.92
CA GLU A 692 -17.96 -3.42 30.01
C GLU A 692 -17.51 -3.89 31.40
N GLY A 693 -18.10 -4.99 31.89
CA GLY A 693 -17.66 -5.64 33.12
C GLY A 693 -18.17 -5.01 34.41
N TRP A 694 -17.23 -4.78 35.34
CA TRP A 694 -17.52 -4.45 36.73
C TRP A 694 -17.92 -2.96 36.92
N GLN A 695 -19.04 -2.71 37.61
CA GLN A 695 -19.39 -1.41 38.18
C GLN A 695 -19.20 -1.38 39.70
N SER A 696 -18.69 -0.28 40.25
CA SER A 696 -18.66 -0.12 41.71
C SER A 696 -20.00 0.43 42.22
N PHE A 697 -20.59 -0.25 43.20
CA PHE A 697 -21.81 0.20 43.88
C PHE A 697 -21.56 0.48 45.35
N THR A 698 -22.05 1.62 45.83
CA THR A 698 -22.13 1.92 47.27
C THR A 698 -23.28 1.19 47.96
N ASN A 699 -24.29 0.78 47.18
CA ASN A 699 -25.41 -0.01 47.65
C ASN A 699 -25.02 -1.49 47.79
N LYS A 700 -25.22 -2.05 49.00
CA LYS A 700 -24.84 -3.44 49.32
C LYS A 700 -25.57 -4.50 48.48
N THR A 701 -26.83 -4.26 48.10
CA THR A 701 -27.61 -5.21 47.30
C THR A 701 -27.01 -5.36 45.90
N TRP A 702 -26.74 -4.25 45.21
CA TRP A 702 -26.15 -4.28 43.87
C TRP A 702 -24.71 -4.78 43.88
N ALA A 703 -23.91 -4.40 44.89
CA ALA A 703 -22.57 -4.95 45.06
C ALA A 703 -22.60 -6.48 45.20
N ARG A 704 -23.51 -7.01 46.03
CA ARG A 704 -23.72 -8.45 46.20
C ARG A 704 -24.19 -9.13 44.91
N ARG A 705 -25.16 -8.56 44.19
CA ARG A 705 -25.62 -9.11 42.89
C ARG A 705 -24.46 -9.25 41.91
N GLN A 706 -23.53 -8.31 41.95
CA GLN A 706 -22.36 -8.34 41.08
C GLN A 706 -21.35 -9.41 41.50
N GLU A 707 -21.05 -9.54 42.79
CA GLU A 707 -20.26 -10.65 43.33
C GLU A 707 -20.87 -12.02 42.98
N GLU A 708 -22.20 -12.12 43.01
CA GLU A 708 -22.98 -13.30 42.64
C GLU A 708 -23.15 -13.47 41.12
N LYS A 709 -22.50 -12.64 40.29
CA LYS A 709 -22.55 -12.69 38.82
C LYS A 709 -23.96 -12.53 38.23
N LYS A 710 -24.86 -11.83 38.94
CA LYS A 710 -26.23 -11.50 38.51
C LYS A 710 -26.37 -10.08 37.98
N TYR A 711 -25.26 -9.37 37.82
CA TYR A 711 -25.19 -8.06 37.18
C TYR A 711 -23.86 -7.88 36.45
N SER A 712 -23.89 -7.28 35.26
CA SER A 712 -22.69 -6.81 34.56
C SER A 712 -23.02 -5.69 33.58
N LEU A 713 -22.01 -4.88 33.26
CA LEU A 713 -22.02 -4.01 32.10
C LEU A 713 -21.62 -4.82 30.86
N MET A 714 -22.22 -4.48 29.72
CA MET A 714 -21.92 -5.05 28.41
C MET A 714 -21.78 -3.91 27.40
N SER A 715 -20.65 -3.86 26.69
CA SER A 715 -20.39 -2.85 25.69
C SER A 715 -20.94 -3.26 24.33
N CYS A 716 -21.61 -2.37 23.63
CA CYS A 716 -22.06 -2.65 22.26
C CYS A 716 -21.06 -2.29 21.19
N GLU A 717 -19.95 -1.61 21.52
CA GLU A 717 -18.88 -1.38 20.56
C GLU A 717 -18.31 -2.69 20.00
N THR A 718 -18.30 -3.78 20.75
CA THR A 718 -17.75 -5.06 20.28
C THR A 718 -18.70 -5.82 19.36
N ILE A 719 -19.99 -5.45 19.32
CA ILE A 719 -21.00 -6.08 18.45
C ILE A 719 -21.35 -5.21 17.26
N ILE A 720 -21.58 -3.92 17.45
CA ILE A 720 -22.22 -3.05 16.45
C ILE A 720 -21.14 -2.43 15.57
N GLY A 721 -21.19 -2.72 14.26
CA GLY A 721 -20.24 -2.22 13.28
C GLY A 721 -20.39 -0.72 12.97
N GLN A 722 -21.61 -0.19 13.08
CA GLN A 722 -21.97 1.17 12.64
C GLN A 722 -22.48 2.05 13.79
N LEU A 723 -21.87 1.92 14.98
CA LEU A 723 -22.30 2.67 16.17
C LEU A 723 -22.34 4.19 15.96
N ASP A 724 -21.44 4.68 15.11
CA ASP A 724 -21.30 6.10 14.78
C ASP A 724 -22.54 6.69 14.10
N VAL A 725 -23.41 5.87 13.50
CA VAL A 725 -24.72 6.30 12.96
C VAL A 725 -25.59 6.92 14.04
N LEU A 726 -25.64 6.31 15.24
CA LEU A 726 -26.43 6.82 16.35
C LEU A 726 -25.79 8.03 17.04
N LYS A 727 -24.46 8.20 16.92
CA LYS A 727 -23.76 9.40 17.41
C LYS A 727 -24.15 10.67 16.66
N LEU A 728 -24.84 10.55 15.52
CA LEU A 728 -25.30 11.70 14.72
C LEU A 728 -26.60 12.33 15.21
N LEU A 729 -27.37 11.61 16.04
CA LEU A 729 -28.53 12.14 16.77
C LEU A 729 -28.09 12.87 18.05
#